data_AF-A0A0F0I7H7-F1
#
_entry.id   AF-A0A0F0I7H7-F1
#
_cell.length_a   1.000
_cell.length_b   1.000
_cell.length_c   1.000
_cell.angle_alpha   90.00
_cell.angle_beta   90.00
_cell.angle_gamma   90.00
#
_symmetry.space_group_name_H-M   'P 1'
#
loop_
_entity.id
_entity.type
_entity.pdbx_description
1 polymer ?
#
loop_
_entity_poly.entity_id
_entity_poly.type
_entity_poly.pdbx_seq_one_letter_code
_entity_poly.pdbx_strand_id
1 'polypeptide(L)'
;MSAPGVGFEYPPQEVSWLKRDALLFANSIGAKADELHFLYELHPNFAVFPTYSLILPFKHTDQETIDFYARTQATPIPGVPKFDSRRAVDGQRKITILKPLPPTSAGKKFQLRNKVIGVYDKGKAGSVVETEQSIVDENGEVYTKTVSSGFMVGQGNWGGPKGPSAVNYPPPQGKKPDAVHVVQTTAETPLLYRLNGDYNPLHATPEPGQKMGFGGVIIHGLFSWNTAAHGILRELGGSDPKNLREFQARFASPVLPGDKLTTEIWRTGNIEDGFEEVRFVTTNNRGKVVLSNGRSKMTVAGGLGLADAKLNLVDIPSAYPPCIPKLNRFATGSSSLSKGLRPSLPLSRSHVVSPIMRRAESTLAKPLATEPDFSPADSSPAELFSAGSSSAKLSSAEPSRTAAKPAPHEIVYPFTSAGYRDQPTVMRTSRGTTSEFGRFWLRDNCQCSKCVHPDTRQRSVDTFSIPPDVNPEKTTYEGEIAKVQWSDGHQGVYPVHWLNNLATFDNCVVNESRPDNKMRKFITHNPESISYPTVSYEDVMSSDEGLHEWLHKIYLHGFCFVKGVPVDPESTKTLLERIAFIRHTHYGGFWDFTADLTFKDTAYTTEFLGAHTDNTYFTDPARLQLFHLLSHTDGDGGASLLVDGFSAAEVLRAENPENYQLLAATPQPFHSSGNEDTCIQPAEQMPIFRIHPQFNYLYQIRWNNYDRAAKKDWNLEQQNRWYNAARHFNDIVTREKMQIWTQLEPGTALIFDNWRMLHGRSEFTGKRRMCGGYINSDDFVSRYRLLRFGREKILNNIGNFSRSMDNPNFFL
;
A
#
# COMPACT_ATOMS: atom_id res chain seq x y z
N MET A 1 51.67 -30.97 8.93
CA MET A 1 51.28 -29.65 9.49
C MET A 1 49.91 -29.32 8.94
N SER A 2 48.96 -28.88 9.77
CA SER A 2 47.70 -28.31 9.27
C SER A 2 48.04 -27.14 8.33
N ALA A 3 47.26 -26.97 7.27
CA ALA A 3 47.42 -25.82 6.40
C ALA A 3 47.32 -24.52 7.23
N PRO A 4 48.11 -23.47 6.94
CA PRO A 4 48.12 -22.26 7.76
C PRO A 4 46.72 -21.67 7.93
N GLY A 5 46.37 -21.28 9.16
CA GLY A 5 45.06 -20.74 9.52
C GLY A 5 43.92 -21.77 9.64
N VAL A 6 44.07 -22.99 9.13
CA VAL A 6 43.00 -24.01 9.21
C VAL A 6 42.78 -24.46 10.65
N GLY A 7 41.52 -24.46 11.06
CA GLY A 7 41.11 -24.77 12.43
C GLY A 7 41.02 -23.55 13.34
N PHE A 8 41.45 -22.37 12.88
CA PHE A 8 41.28 -21.13 13.64
C PHE A 8 39.79 -20.82 13.84
N GLU A 9 39.41 -20.59 15.09
CA GLU A 9 38.04 -20.23 15.48
C GLU A 9 38.02 -18.77 15.92
N TYR A 10 37.12 -18.00 15.30
CA TYR A 10 36.85 -16.63 15.74
C TYR A 10 36.07 -16.68 17.06
N PRO A 11 36.20 -15.65 17.92
CA PRO A 11 35.36 -15.52 19.10
C PRO A 11 33.87 -15.68 18.74
N PRO A 12 33.09 -16.48 19.49
CA PRO A 12 31.66 -16.55 19.29
C PRO A 12 31.01 -15.17 19.38
N GLN A 13 30.07 -14.88 18.47
CA GLN A 13 29.35 -13.61 18.43
C GLN A 13 27.87 -13.85 18.73
N GLU A 14 27.29 -13.05 19.61
CA GLU A 14 25.85 -13.11 19.85
C GLU A 14 25.08 -12.60 18.62
N VAL A 15 23.95 -13.24 18.33
CA VAL A 15 23.06 -12.85 17.22
C VAL A 15 21.61 -12.84 17.70
N SER A 16 20.81 -11.89 17.21
CA SER A 16 19.39 -11.80 17.56
C SER A 16 18.54 -11.22 16.43
N TRP A 17 17.27 -11.63 16.40
CA TRP A 17 16.30 -11.18 15.42
C TRP A 17 14.88 -11.10 16.00
N LEU A 18 14.12 -10.16 15.48
CA LEU A 18 12.70 -9.97 15.75
C LEU A 18 11.87 -10.60 14.63
N LYS A 19 10.56 -10.78 14.88
CA LYS A 19 9.61 -11.19 13.82
C LYS A 19 9.66 -10.24 12.63
N ARG A 20 9.81 -8.93 12.89
CA ARG A 20 9.99 -7.88 11.87
C ARG A 20 11.18 -8.18 10.94
N ASP A 21 12.29 -8.69 11.46
CA ASP A 21 13.48 -8.97 10.65
C ASP A 21 13.24 -10.16 9.71
N ALA A 22 12.52 -11.18 10.19
CA ALA A 22 12.12 -12.32 9.35
C ALA A 22 11.16 -11.89 8.23
N LEU A 23 10.19 -11.03 8.55
CA LEU A 23 9.25 -10.43 7.59
C LEU A 23 9.98 -9.57 6.54
N LEU A 24 10.87 -8.67 6.98
CA LEU A 24 11.67 -7.80 6.13
C LEU A 24 12.53 -8.63 5.17
N PHE A 25 13.19 -9.66 5.68
CA PHE A 25 14.02 -10.54 4.86
C PHE A 25 13.18 -11.23 3.78
N ALA A 26 12.10 -11.92 4.17
CA ALA A 26 11.22 -12.62 3.24
C ALA A 26 10.66 -11.68 2.16
N ASN A 27 10.19 -10.49 2.55
CA ASN A 27 9.69 -9.49 1.62
C ASN A 27 10.79 -9.01 0.66
N SER A 28 11.98 -8.69 1.18
CA SER A 28 13.09 -8.17 0.40
C SER A 28 13.66 -9.16 -0.61
N ILE A 29 13.45 -10.47 -0.44
CA ILE A 29 13.93 -11.50 -1.38
C ILE A 29 12.87 -11.94 -2.40
N GLY A 30 11.66 -11.38 -2.33
CA GLY A 30 10.64 -11.55 -3.36
C GLY A 30 9.40 -12.32 -2.94
N ALA A 31 9.23 -12.71 -1.67
CA ALA A 31 7.99 -13.33 -1.21
C ALA A 31 6.78 -12.41 -1.49
N LYS A 32 5.67 -13.00 -1.93
CA LYS A 32 4.47 -12.24 -2.37
C LYS A 32 3.27 -12.51 -1.45
N ALA A 33 2.18 -11.77 -1.68
CA ALA A 33 0.97 -11.82 -0.85
C ALA A 33 0.30 -13.21 -0.78
N ASP A 34 0.66 -14.15 -1.66
CA ASP A 34 0.25 -15.56 -1.62
C ASP A 34 1.14 -16.44 -0.72
N GLU A 35 2.22 -15.90 -0.17
CA GLU A 35 3.15 -16.55 0.77
C GLU A 35 3.05 -15.92 2.17
N LEU A 36 1.83 -15.70 2.67
CA LEU A 36 1.58 -15.06 3.98
C LEU A 36 2.23 -15.79 5.16
N HIS A 37 2.53 -17.09 5.04
CA HIS A 37 3.30 -17.81 6.05
C HIS A 37 4.74 -17.30 6.21
N PHE A 38 5.26 -16.51 5.26
CA PHE A 38 6.52 -15.76 5.40
C PHE A 38 6.30 -14.26 5.67
N LEU A 39 5.12 -13.71 5.36
CA LEU A 39 4.85 -12.26 5.34
C LEU A 39 3.84 -11.77 6.38
N TYR A 40 3.23 -12.66 7.15
CA TYR A 40 2.25 -12.30 8.18
C TYR A 40 2.50 -13.10 9.45
N GLU A 41 2.91 -12.41 10.51
CA GLU A 41 3.36 -12.98 11.76
C GLU A 41 2.26 -13.66 12.60
N LEU A 42 0.99 -13.44 12.24
CA LEU A 42 -0.18 -14.11 12.82
C LEU A 42 -0.69 -15.26 11.94
N HIS A 43 -0.06 -15.52 10.79
CA HIS A 43 -0.39 -16.70 9.99
C HIS A 43 -0.16 -17.97 10.84
N PRO A 44 -1.10 -18.94 10.84
CA PRO A 44 -0.99 -20.14 11.70
C PRO A 44 0.29 -20.97 11.42
N ASN A 45 0.83 -20.86 10.21
CA ASN A 45 2.08 -21.49 9.79
C ASN A 45 3.24 -20.48 9.65
N PHE A 46 3.23 -19.35 10.35
CA PHE A 46 4.29 -18.34 10.23
C PHE A 46 5.68 -18.95 10.47
N ALA A 47 6.59 -18.72 9.54
CA ALA A 47 7.93 -19.30 9.55
C ALA A 47 8.99 -18.32 9.08
N VAL A 48 10.23 -18.51 9.55
CA VAL A 48 11.39 -17.78 9.04
C VAL A 48 11.84 -18.43 7.74
N PHE A 49 12.14 -17.63 6.71
CA PHE A 49 12.66 -18.17 5.46
C PHE A 49 14.00 -18.90 5.71
N PRO A 50 14.23 -20.12 5.19
CA PRO A 50 15.33 -20.98 5.67
C PRO A 50 16.75 -20.42 5.55
N THR A 51 16.96 -19.46 4.64
CA THR A 51 18.28 -18.84 4.39
C THR A 51 18.52 -17.56 5.18
N TYR A 52 17.59 -17.14 6.04
CA TYR A 52 17.69 -15.93 6.87
C TYR A 52 18.99 -15.85 7.68
N SER A 53 19.52 -16.99 8.16
CA SER A 53 20.75 -17.03 8.97
C SER A 53 21.98 -16.45 8.27
N LEU A 54 21.98 -16.33 6.93
CA LEU A 54 23.08 -15.73 6.17
C LEU A 54 23.28 -14.24 6.44
N ILE A 55 22.26 -13.58 6.97
CA ILE A 55 22.29 -12.16 7.30
C ILE A 55 22.85 -11.92 8.72
N LEU A 56 22.72 -12.89 9.62
CA LEU A 56 23.13 -12.75 11.02
C LEU A 56 24.62 -12.40 11.22
N PRO A 57 25.58 -12.88 10.38
CA PRO A 57 26.97 -12.40 10.43
C PRO A 57 27.17 -10.92 10.14
N PHE A 58 26.20 -10.26 9.51
CA PHE A 58 26.23 -8.82 9.26
C PHE A 58 25.46 -8.07 10.34
N LYS A 59 24.29 -8.59 10.72
CA LYS A 59 23.37 -7.96 11.68
C LYS A 59 23.83 -8.04 13.14
N HIS A 60 24.41 -9.17 13.55
CA HIS A 60 24.62 -9.52 14.96
C HIS A 60 23.34 -9.34 15.79
N THR A 61 23.39 -8.50 16.83
CA THR A 61 22.26 -8.15 17.69
C THR A 61 21.71 -6.75 17.41
N ASP A 62 22.34 -6.00 16.50
CA ASP A 62 22.02 -4.61 16.22
C ASP A 62 20.58 -4.47 15.69
N GLN A 63 19.92 -3.39 16.11
CA GLN A 63 18.57 -3.00 15.66
C GLN A 63 18.60 -1.72 14.80
N GLU A 64 19.77 -1.09 14.71
CA GLU A 64 20.02 0.14 13.98
C GLU A 64 20.89 -0.11 12.74
N THR A 65 21.15 0.94 11.97
CA THR A 65 22.11 0.87 10.87
C THR A 65 23.51 0.54 11.36
N ILE A 66 24.30 -0.17 10.54
CA ILE A 66 25.60 -0.72 10.92
C ILE A 66 26.70 -0.01 10.13
N ASP A 67 27.75 0.45 10.81
CA ASP A 67 29.00 0.81 10.14
C ASP A 67 29.69 -0.47 9.65
N PHE A 68 29.48 -0.76 8.36
CA PHE A 68 29.98 -1.96 7.72
C PHE A 68 31.52 -2.07 7.77
N TYR A 69 32.25 -0.96 7.60
CA TYR A 69 33.71 -1.00 7.58
C TYR A 69 34.30 -1.19 8.99
N ALA A 70 33.70 -0.58 10.01
CA ALA A 70 34.08 -0.84 11.39
C ALA A 70 33.77 -2.30 11.79
N ARG A 71 32.64 -2.84 11.33
CA ARG A 71 32.22 -4.23 11.60
C ARG A 71 33.11 -5.28 10.95
N THR A 72 33.64 -4.99 9.76
CA THR A 72 34.43 -5.93 8.95
C THR A 72 35.94 -5.87 9.21
N GLN A 73 36.37 -5.29 10.33
CA GLN A 73 37.77 -5.35 10.75
C GLN A 73 38.19 -6.80 10.99
N ALA A 74 39.13 -7.27 10.18
CA ALA A 74 39.55 -8.67 10.21
C ALA A 74 40.41 -8.97 11.44
N THR A 75 39.94 -9.86 12.30
CA THR A 75 40.82 -10.56 13.26
C THR A 75 41.87 -11.33 12.45
N PRO A 76 43.18 -11.12 12.70
CA PRO A 76 44.23 -11.81 11.98
C PRO A 76 44.11 -13.33 12.12
N ILE A 77 44.15 -14.04 11.00
CA ILE A 77 44.21 -15.50 11.00
C ILE A 77 45.68 -15.92 11.21
N PRO A 78 46.00 -16.75 12.21
CA PRO A 78 47.38 -17.16 12.46
C PRO A 78 48.02 -17.88 11.27
N GLY A 79 49.26 -17.51 10.94
CA GLY A 79 50.06 -18.18 9.92
C GLY A 79 49.73 -17.81 8.47
N VAL A 80 48.85 -16.85 8.22
CA VAL A 80 48.55 -16.33 6.87
C VAL A 80 48.74 -14.81 6.80
N PRO A 81 48.95 -14.23 5.61
CA PRO A 81 49.09 -12.78 5.47
C PRO A 81 47.84 -12.04 5.93
N LYS A 82 48.02 -10.79 6.39
CA LYS A 82 46.91 -9.89 6.65
C LYS A 82 46.28 -9.49 5.31
N PHE A 83 45.04 -9.90 5.08
CA PHE A 83 44.29 -9.53 3.89
C PHE A 83 43.51 -8.21 4.09
N ASP A 84 43.45 -7.40 3.04
CA ASP A 84 42.60 -6.22 2.94
C ASP A 84 41.18 -6.64 2.56
N SER A 85 40.25 -6.57 3.52
CA SER A 85 38.85 -6.93 3.35
C SER A 85 38.11 -6.03 2.36
N ARG A 86 38.61 -4.82 2.07
CA ARG A 86 38.04 -3.92 1.04
C ARG A 86 38.21 -4.47 -0.37
N ARG A 87 39.09 -5.45 -0.55
CA ARG A 87 39.33 -6.15 -1.82
C ARG A 87 38.88 -7.62 -1.76
N ALA A 88 37.98 -7.94 -0.83
CA ALA A 88 37.33 -9.24 -0.75
C ALA A 88 36.04 -9.23 -1.59
N VAL A 89 35.81 -10.31 -2.32
CA VAL A 89 34.52 -10.58 -2.99
C VAL A 89 34.02 -11.96 -2.60
N ASP A 90 32.71 -12.14 -2.52
CA ASP A 90 32.14 -13.46 -2.31
C ASP A 90 32.44 -14.38 -3.50
N GLY A 91 32.97 -15.57 -3.23
CA GLY A 91 33.22 -16.60 -4.24
C GLY A 91 32.04 -17.55 -4.35
N GLN A 92 31.76 -18.31 -3.30
CA GLN A 92 30.70 -19.32 -3.25
C GLN A 92 30.19 -19.46 -1.82
N ARG A 93 28.88 -19.70 -1.67
CA ARG A 93 28.28 -20.10 -0.40
C ARG A 93 27.44 -21.36 -0.57
N LYS A 94 27.48 -22.21 0.45
CA LYS A 94 26.59 -23.35 0.67
C LYS A 94 25.99 -23.22 2.06
N ILE A 95 24.67 -23.28 2.18
CA ILE A 95 23.98 -23.47 3.46
C ILE A 95 23.43 -24.89 3.57
N THR A 96 23.50 -25.47 4.76
CA THR A 96 22.77 -26.66 5.17
C THR A 96 21.84 -26.27 6.32
N ILE A 97 20.54 -26.43 6.11
CA ILE A 97 19.49 -26.12 7.09
C ILE A 97 19.25 -27.38 7.92
N LEU A 98 19.68 -27.36 9.18
CA LEU A 98 19.54 -28.48 10.10
C LEU A 98 18.20 -28.45 10.82
N LYS A 99 17.78 -27.25 11.25
CA LYS A 99 16.52 -26.98 11.94
C LYS A 99 15.97 -25.62 11.54
N PRO A 100 14.64 -25.43 11.53
CA PRO A 100 14.05 -24.13 11.29
C PRO A 100 14.41 -23.17 12.43
N LEU A 101 14.77 -21.93 12.07
CA LEU A 101 14.91 -20.87 13.08
C LEU A 101 13.53 -20.53 13.66
N PRO A 102 13.43 -20.25 14.98
CA PRO A 102 12.19 -19.76 15.54
C PRO A 102 11.79 -18.39 14.95
N PRO A 103 10.49 -18.05 14.93
CA PRO A 103 9.98 -16.76 14.42
C PRO A 103 10.63 -15.51 15.02
N THR A 104 11.23 -15.63 16.20
CA THR A 104 11.98 -14.58 16.89
C THR A 104 13.03 -15.24 17.80
N SER A 105 14.13 -14.54 18.07
CA SER A 105 15.09 -14.95 19.10
C SER A 105 14.67 -14.52 20.51
N ALA A 106 13.59 -13.74 20.68
CA ALA A 106 13.14 -13.26 21.97
C ALA A 106 12.97 -14.41 22.99
N GLY A 107 13.59 -14.26 24.18
CA GLY A 107 13.57 -15.28 25.23
C GLY A 107 14.58 -16.43 25.05
N LYS A 108 15.39 -16.42 23.99
CA LYS A 108 16.46 -17.41 23.72
C LYS A 108 17.77 -16.70 23.38
N LYS A 109 18.90 -17.39 23.47
CA LYS A 109 20.21 -16.84 23.11
C LYS A 109 20.81 -17.63 21.97
N PHE A 110 21.24 -16.92 20.93
CA PHE A 110 21.89 -17.53 19.78
C PHE A 110 23.30 -16.98 19.61
N GLN A 111 24.20 -17.85 19.17
CA GLN A 111 25.57 -17.51 18.85
C GLN A 111 25.90 -17.91 17.42
N LEU A 112 26.59 -17.01 16.73
CA LEU A 112 27.36 -17.29 15.54
C LEU A 112 28.73 -17.83 15.96
N ARG A 113 29.07 -19.03 15.48
CA ARG A 113 30.41 -19.61 15.57
C ARG A 113 31.02 -19.65 14.19
N ASN A 114 32.25 -19.17 14.05
CA ASN A 114 32.92 -19.06 12.76
C ASN A 114 34.32 -19.69 12.83
N LYS A 115 34.61 -20.57 11.88
CA LYS A 115 35.85 -21.35 11.83
C LYS A 115 36.47 -21.28 10.44
N VAL A 116 37.77 -21.05 10.37
CA VAL A 116 38.54 -21.15 9.12
C VAL A 116 38.75 -22.62 8.80
N ILE A 117 38.28 -23.06 7.64
CA ILE A 117 38.42 -24.44 7.16
C ILE A 117 39.42 -24.55 5.99
N GLY A 118 39.79 -23.43 5.38
CA GLY A 118 40.78 -23.38 4.31
C GLY A 118 41.33 -21.98 4.08
N VAL A 119 42.63 -21.86 3.82
CA VAL A 119 43.23 -20.63 3.26
C VAL A 119 44.17 -21.03 2.13
N TYR A 120 43.87 -20.58 0.92
CA TYR A 120 44.53 -21.05 -0.30
C TYR A 120 45.13 -19.92 -1.12
N ASP A 121 46.37 -20.11 -1.55
CA ASP A 121 47.07 -19.19 -2.45
C ASP A 121 46.75 -19.56 -3.91
N LYS A 122 46.11 -18.65 -4.63
CA LYS A 122 45.79 -18.78 -6.07
C LYS A 122 46.76 -18.00 -6.95
N GLY A 123 47.96 -17.70 -6.43
CA GLY A 123 49.01 -16.96 -7.10
C GLY A 123 48.61 -15.51 -7.37
N LYS A 124 49.00 -14.97 -8.52
CA LYS A 124 48.73 -13.57 -8.91
C LYS A 124 47.23 -13.19 -8.83
N ALA A 125 46.33 -14.14 -9.01
CA ALA A 125 44.89 -13.88 -8.98
C ALA A 125 44.39 -13.47 -7.59
N GLY A 126 44.99 -14.01 -6.51
CA GLY A 126 44.57 -13.70 -5.14
C GLY A 126 44.69 -14.88 -4.18
N SER A 127 43.99 -14.78 -3.05
CA SER A 127 43.84 -15.87 -2.08
C SER A 127 42.37 -16.20 -1.85
N VAL A 128 42.07 -17.44 -1.47
CA VAL A 128 40.73 -17.87 -1.04
C VAL A 128 40.77 -18.14 0.45
N VAL A 129 39.83 -17.58 1.21
CA VAL A 129 39.57 -17.97 2.61
C VAL A 129 38.24 -18.69 2.65
N GLU A 130 38.24 -19.94 3.10
CA GLU A 130 37.04 -20.73 3.34
C GLU A 130 36.72 -20.76 4.83
N THR A 131 35.47 -20.45 5.17
CA THR A 131 34.96 -20.46 6.53
C THR A 131 33.71 -21.32 6.65
N GLU A 132 33.58 -21.99 7.79
CA GLU A 132 32.33 -22.61 8.24
C GLU A 132 31.73 -21.75 9.35
N GLN A 133 30.49 -21.33 9.15
CA GLN A 133 29.68 -20.58 10.11
C GLN A 133 28.54 -21.45 10.61
N SER A 134 28.24 -21.40 11.91
CA SER A 134 27.12 -22.10 12.53
C SER A 134 26.30 -21.17 13.41
N ILE A 135 24.97 -21.26 13.31
CA ILE A 135 24.05 -20.63 14.28
C ILE A 135 23.67 -21.67 15.32
N VAL A 136 23.95 -21.36 16.59
CA VAL A 136 23.84 -22.29 17.72
C VAL A 136 23.05 -21.66 18.85
N ASP A 137 22.15 -22.40 19.50
CA ASP A 137 21.44 -21.90 20.68
C ASP A 137 22.25 -22.09 21.99
N GLU A 138 21.67 -21.65 23.11
CA GLU A 138 22.30 -21.79 24.44
C GLU A 138 22.56 -23.24 24.88
N ASN A 139 21.87 -24.23 24.30
CA ASN A 139 22.04 -25.64 24.61
C ASN A 139 23.08 -26.32 23.71
N GLY A 140 23.70 -25.58 22.79
CA GLY A 140 24.66 -26.12 21.83
C GLY A 140 24.02 -26.73 20.59
N GLU A 141 22.71 -26.55 20.38
CA GLU A 141 22.00 -27.08 19.23
C GLU A 141 22.26 -26.23 17.98
N VAL A 142 22.64 -26.88 16.87
CA VAL A 142 22.99 -26.19 15.62
C VAL A 142 21.78 -26.13 14.68
N TYR A 143 21.42 -24.91 14.26
CA TYR A 143 20.27 -24.66 13.38
C TYR A 143 20.66 -24.63 11.90
N THR A 144 21.76 -23.96 11.57
CA THR A 144 22.28 -23.89 10.20
C THR A 144 23.79 -23.96 10.19
N LYS A 145 24.36 -24.59 9.17
CA LYS A 145 25.78 -24.53 8.85
C LYS A 145 25.98 -23.91 7.48
N THR A 146 26.89 -22.94 7.37
CA THR A 146 27.19 -22.24 6.12
C THR A 146 28.68 -22.35 5.82
N VAL A 147 29.02 -22.92 4.67
CA VAL A 147 30.38 -22.89 4.13
C VAL A 147 30.48 -21.77 3.12
N SER A 148 31.39 -20.82 3.34
CA SER A 148 31.60 -19.65 2.49
C SER A 148 33.04 -19.60 2.01
N SER A 149 33.26 -19.12 0.78
CA SER A 149 34.58 -18.80 0.24
C SER A 149 34.63 -17.32 -0.11
N GLY A 150 35.56 -16.59 0.51
CA GLY A 150 35.88 -15.21 0.18
C GLY A 150 37.14 -15.15 -0.68
N PHE A 151 37.09 -14.44 -1.80
CA PHE A 151 38.23 -14.25 -2.69
C PHE A 151 38.90 -12.90 -2.43
N MET A 152 40.13 -12.95 -1.93
CA MET A 152 40.98 -11.80 -1.63
C MET A 152 41.73 -11.40 -2.91
N VAL A 153 41.10 -10.54 -3.71
CA VAL A 153 41.53 -10.23 -5.09
C VAL A 153 42.92 -9.62 -5.11
N GLY A 154 43.85 -10.26 -5.84
CA GLY A 154 45.22 -9.79 -6.01
C GLY A 154 46.13 -9.94 -4.78
N GLN A 155 45.69 -10.68 -3.75
CA GLN A 155 46.40 -10.88 -2.49
C GLN A 155 46.95 -12.32 -2.36
N GLY A 156 47.58 -12.85 -3.41
CA GLY A 156 48.25 -14.17 -3.41
C GLY A 156 49.78 -14.08 -3.51
N ASN A 157 50.44 -15.14 -3.97
CA ASN A 157 51.91 -15.27 -4.07
C ASN A 157 52.65 -15.24 -2.72
N TRP A 158 52.01 -15.70 -1.64
CA TRP A 158 52.63 -15.82 -0.32
C TRP A 158 53.13 -17.24 -0.02
N GLY A 159 53.00 -18.17 -0.98
CA GLY A 159 53.53 -19.53 -0.87
C GLY A 159 52.60 -20.51 -0.16
N GLY A 160 51.31 -20.18 -0.07
CA GLY A 160 50.29 -21.01 0.58
C GLY A 160 49.87 -22.24 -0.22
N PRO A 161 49.07 -23.15 0.37
CA PRO A 161 48.53 -24.31 -0.33
C PRO A 161 47.57 -23.88 -1.45
N LYS A 162 47.56 -24.59 -2.58
CA LYS A 162 46.67 -24.26 -3.71
C LYS A 162 45.19 -24.56 -3.46
N GLY A 163 44.88 -25.34 -2.43
CA GLY A 163 43.53 -25.82 -2.12
C GLY A 163 43.01 -26.89 -3.07
N PRO A 164 41.88 -27.52 -2.73
CA PRO A 164 41.27 -28.55 -3.56
C PRO A 164 40.71 -27.98 -4.86
N SER A 165 40.52 -28.85 -5.85
CA SER A 165 39.76 -28.53 -7.05
C SER A 165 38.30 -28.29 -6.69
N ALA A 166 37.69 -27.25 -7.26
CA ALA A 166 36.28 -26.97 -7.03
C ALA A 166 35.41 -28.03 -7.70
N VAL A 167 34.44 -28.57 -6.96
CA VAL A 167 33.40 -29.45 -7.53
C VAL A 167 32.44 -28.61 -8.36
N ASN A 168 32.18 -29.07 -9.58
CA ASN A 168 31.26 -28.41 -10.51
C ASN A 168 29.96 -29.20 -10.66
N TYR A 169 28.87 -28.45 -10.82
CA TYR A 169 27.49 -28.88 -10.85
C TYR A 169 26.78 -28.24 -12.05
N PRO A 170 27.15 -28.62 -13.28
CA PRO A 170 26.54 -28.05 -14.47
C PRO A 170 25.06 -28.46 -14.60
N PRO A 171 24.22 -27.65 -15.27
CA PRO A 171 22.90 -28.08 -15.71
C PRO A 171 22.96 -29.35 -16.57
N PRO A 172 21.92 -30.21 -16.56
CA PRO A 172 21.85 -31.37 -17.45
C PRO A 172 21.90 -30.93 -18.92
N GLN A 173 22.82 -31.52 -19.71
CA GLN A 173 22.97 -31.19 -21.11
C GLN A 173 21.73 -31.58 -21.93
N GLY A 174 21.29 -30.71 -22.84
CA GLY A 174 20.18 -30.97 -23.76
C GLY A 174 18.78 -31.00 -23.11
N LYS A 175 18.67 -30.77 -21.80
CA LYS A 175 17.39 -30.73 -21.08
C LYS A 175 16.89 -29.29 -20.92
N LYS A 176 15.64 -29.03 -21.29
CA LYS A 176 14.96 -27.76 -20.94
C LYS A 176 14.81 -27.65 -19.42
N PRO A 177 14.82 -26.43 -18.84
CA PRO A 177 14.56 -26.25 -17.42
C PRO A 177 13.18 -26.81 -17.06
N ASP A 178 13.09 -27.46 -15.91
CA ASP A 178 11.83 -27.96 -15.34
C ASP A 178 11.00 -26.81 -14.74
N ALA A 179 11.66 -25.72 -14.31
CA ALA A 179 11.01 -24.48 -13.87
C ALA A 179 11.89 -23.26 -14.17
N VAL A 180 11.26 -22.09 -14.28
CA VAL A 180 11.94 -20.81 -14.48
C VAL A 180 11.35 -19.78 -13.53
N HIS A 181 12.18 -19.14 -12.73
CA HIS A 181 11.78 -18.09 -11.82
C HIS A 181 12.38 -16.75 -12.24
N VAL A 182 11.58 -15.68 -12.24
CA VAL A 182 11.99 -14.36 -12.74
C VAL A 182 11.77 -13.30 -11.67
N VAL A 183 12.80 -12.48 -11.45
CA VAL A 183 12.79 -11.39 -10.47
C VAL A 183 13.22 -10.10 -11.17
N GLN A 184 12.33 -9.11 -11.17
CA GLN A 184 12.65 -7.77 -11.62
C GLN A 184 13.21 -6.97 -10.45
N THR A 185 14.44 -6.46 -10.59
CA THR A 185 15.03 -5.54 -9.61
C THR A 185 14.75 -4.08 -10.01
N THR A 186 14.89 -3.17 -9.07
CA THR A 186 14.73 -1.72 -9.24
C THR A 186 15.97 -0.99 -8.71
N ALA A 187 16.01 0.34 -8.84
CA ALA A 187 17.07 1.15 -8.24
C ALA A 187 17.08 1.06 -6.70
N GLU A 188 15.92 0.81 -6.10
CA GLU A 188 15.67 0.75 -4.65
C GLU A 188 15.89 -0.65 -4.07
N THR A 189 15.94 -1.69 -4.90
CA THR A 189 16.16 -3.08 -4.46
C THR A 189 17.37 -3.24 -3.51
N PRO A 190 18.57 -2.72 -3.82
CA PRO A 190 19.70 -2.83 -2.89
C PRO A 190 19.54 -1.96 -1.62
N LEU A 191 18.78 -0.86 -1.69
CA LEU A 191 18.49 0.03 -0.56
C LEU A 191 17.50 -0.60 0.42
N LEU A 192 16.57 -1.42 -0.06
CA LEU A 192 15.69 -2.22 0.78
C LEU A 192 16.45 -3.41 1.37
N TYR A 193 17.20 -4.14 0.55
CA TYR A 193 17.86 -5.38 0.99
C TYR A 193 18.93 -5.15 2.06
N ARG A 194 19.67 -4.02 2.01
CA ARG A 194 20.67 -3.67 3.04
C ARG A 194 20.09 -3.55 4.45
N LEU A 195 18.79 -3.24 4.58
CA LEU A 195 18.13 -3.11 5.89
C LEU A 195 18.11 -4.42 6.68
N ASN A 196 18.36 -5.55 6.02
CA ASN A 196 18.55 -6.83 6.68
C ASN A 196 19.80 -6.88 7.57
N GLY A 197 20.84 -6.08 7.29
CA GLY A 197 22.08 -6.05 8.07
C GLY A 197 23.35 -5.84 7.27
N ASP A 198 23.32 -6.03 5.95
CA ASP A 198 24.48 -5.79 5.07
C ASP A 198 24.48 -4.34 4.56
N TYR A 199 25.03 -3.45 5.39
CA TYR A 199 25.10 -2.00 5.15
C TYR A 199 26.28 -1.57 4.26
N ASN A 200 26.96 -2.48 3.54
CA ASN A 200 28.10 -2.16 2.68
C ASN A 200 27.77 -1.00 1.70
N PRO A 201 28.52 0.13 1.74
CA PRO A 201 28.25 1.29 0.87
C PRO A 201 28.25 0.98 -0.63
N LEU A 202 28.86 -0.13 -1.06
CA LEU A 202 28.83 -0.63 -2.44
C LEU A 202 27.42 -0.80 -3.02
N HIS A 203 26.41 -0.93 -2.15
CA HIS A 203 25.01 -1.15 -2.50
C HIS A 203 24.14 0.10 -2.34
N ALA A 204 24.69 1.21 -1.88
CA ALA A 204 23.92 2.43 -1.60
C ALA A 204 24.39 3.67 -2.37
N THR A 205 25.68 3.73 -2.74
CA THR A 205 26.28 4.91 -3.36
C THR A 205 27.26 4.50 -4.46
N PRO A 206 27.43 5.25 -5.56
CA PRO A 206 28.15 4.76 -6.74
C PRO A 206 29.68 4.73 -6.59
N GLU A 207 30.25 5.52 -5.67
CA GLU A 207 31.70 5.76 -5.59
C GLU A 207 32.52 4.49 -5.29
N PRO A 208 32.14 3.60 -4.36
CA PRO A 208 32.87 2.36 -4.13
C PRO A 208 32.86 1.45 -5.36
N GLY A 209 31.71 1.29 -6.02
CA GLY A 209 31.60 0.43 -7.20
C GLY A 209 32.33 0.96 -8.42
N GLN A 210 32.38 2.29 -8.60
CA GLN A 210 33.24 2.93 -9.59
C GLN A 210 34.73 2.66 -9.31
N LYS A 211 35.17 2.80 -8.06
CA LYS A 211 36.56 2.50 -7.65
C LYS A 211 36.94 1.03 -7.87
N MET A 212 35.98 0.12 -7.75
CA MET A 212 36.19 -1.32 -7.97
C MET A 212 36.01 -1.75 -9.44
N GLY A 213 35.65 -0.82 -10.34
CA GLY A 213 35.47 -1.11 -11.77
C GLY A 213 34.13 -1.77 -12.13
N PHE A 214 33.12 -1.69 -11.25
CA PHE A 214 31.77 -2.22 -11.51
C PHE A 214 30.84 -1.21 -12.21
N GLY A 215 31.26 0.05 -12.34
CA GLY A 215 30.53 1.08 -13.10
C GLY A 215 29.45 1.82 -12.31
N GLY A 216 29.31 1.57 -10.99
CA GLY A 216 28.33 2.24 -10.12
C GLY A 216 27.86 1.33 -9.00
N VAL A 217 26.65 1.59 -8.49
CA VAL A 217 25.98 0.75 -7.49
C VAL A 217 25.74 -0.65 -8.07
N ILE A 218 26.03 -1.68 -7.29
CA ILE A 218 25.67 -3.07 -7.61
C ILE A 218 24.73 -3.61 -6.54
N ILE A 219 23.90 -4.59 -6.87
CA ILE A 219 23.07 -5.31 -5.90
C ILE A 219 23.93 -6.30 -5.11
N HIS A 220 23.56 -6.56 -3.85
CA HIS A 220 24.17 -7.60 -3.02
C HIS A 220 24.18 -8.94 -3.75
N GLY A 221 25.34 -9.61 -3.77
CA GLY A 221 25.39 -11.00 -4.24
C GLY A 221 24.38 -11.87 -3.48
N LEU A 222 24.28 -11.66 -2.16
CA LEU A 222 23.34 -12.34 -1.29
C LEU A 222 21.87 -12.09 -1.62
N PHE A 223 21.50 -10.93 -2.18
CA PHE A 223 20.14 -10.74 -2.68
C PHE A 223 19.87 -11.72 -3.83
N SER A 224 20.76 -11.77 -4.82
CA SER A 224 20.62 -12.66 -5.98
C SER A 224 20.58 -14.12 -5.55
N TRP A 225 21.40 -14.48 -4.57
CA TRP A 225 21.48 -15.83 -4.01
C TRP A 225 20.19 -16.21 -3.26
N ASN A 226 19.67 -15.33 -2.40
CA ASN A 226 18.47 -15.60 -1.61
C ASN A 226 17.20 -15.57 -2.46
N THR A 227 17.10 -14.70 -3.47
CA THR A 227 15.96 -14.69 -4.39
C THR A 227 15.93 -15.95 -5.28
N ALA A 228 17.10 -16.49 -5.65
CA ALA A 228 17.17 -17.80 -6.31
C ALA A 228 16.74 -18.95 -5.38
N ALA A 229 17.08 -18.90 -4.08
CA ALA A 229 16.61 -19.87 -3.09
C ALA A 229 15.10 -19.81 -2.88
N HIS A 230 14.55 -18.59 -2.78
CA HIS A 230 13.11 -18.35 -2.75
C HIS A 230 12.42 -18.91 -3.99
N GLY A 231 12.90 -18.55 -5.19
CA GLY A 231 12.37 -19.06 -6.45
C GLY A 231 12.35 -20.58 -6.51
N ILE A 232 13.45 -21.26 -6.17
CA ILE A 232 13.50 -22.72 -6.19
C ILE A 232 12.49 -23.35 -5.20
N LEU A 233 12.40 -22.82 -3.97
CA LEU A 233 11.45 -23.31 -2.98
C LEU A 233 10.00 -23.07 -3.43
N ARG A 234 9.73 -21.92 -4.05
CA ARG A 234 8.41 -21.57 -4.58
C ARG A 234 8.02 -22.47 -5.76
N GLU A 235 8.88 -22.62 -6.76
CA GLU A 235 8.56 -23.36 -7.98
C GLU A 235 8.51 -24.88 -7.78
N LEU A 236 9.37 -25.46 -6.93
CA LEU A 236 9.47 -26.93 -6.77
C LEU A 236 9.09 -27.43 -5.37
N GLY A 237 9.23 -26.59 -4.34
CA GLY A 237 9.04 -26.97 -2.94
C GLY A 237 7.67 -26.62 -2.38
N GLY A 238 6.75 -26.11 -3.20
CA GLY A 238 5.41 -25.68 -2.75
C GLY A 238 5.45 -24.54 -1.74
N SER A 239 6.53 -23.74 -1.75
CA SER A 239 6.76 -22.65 -0.80
C SER A 239 6.89 -23.08 0.68
N ASP A 240 6.96 -24.37 1.02
CA ASP A 240 7.11 -24.85 2.39
C ASP A 240 8.58 -24.79 2.84
N PRO A 241 8.94 -24.02 3.90
CA PRO A 241 10.32 -23.89 4.37
C PRO A 241 10.98 -25.23 4.76
N LYS A 242 10.21 -26.26 5.13
CA LYS A 242 10.74 -27.58 5.49
C LYS A 242 11.32 -28.33 4.30
N ASN A 243 10.92 -27.95 3.09
CA ASN A 243 11.34 -28.64 1.87
C ASN A 243 12.75 -28.23 1.42
N LEU A 244 13.34 -27.15 1.94
CA LEU A 244 14.70 -26.73 1.59
C LEU A 244 15.73 -27.26 2.62
N ARG A 245 16.64 -28.14 2.19
CA ARG A 245 17.66 -28.75 3.05
C ARG A 245 19.05 -28.20 2.83
N GLU A 246 19.45 -28.05 1.56
CA GLU A 246 20.71 -27.40 1.19
C GLU A 246 20.49 -26.44 0.03
N PHE A 247 21.25 -25.35 0.00
CA PHE A 247 21.31 -24.45 -1.14
C PHE A 247 22.73 -23.91 -1.32
N GLN A 248 23.21 -23.88 -2.56
CA GLN A 248 24.56 -23.49 -2.93
C GLN A 248 24.56 -22.76 -4.28
N ALA A 249 25.41 -21.74 -4.40
CA ALA A 249 25.78 -21.14 -5.68
C ALA A 249 27.12 -20.39 -5.58
N ARG A 250 27.77 -20.21 -6.74
CA ARG A 250 28.95 -19.37 -6.94
C ARG A 250 28.54 -18.03 -7.57
N PHE A 251 29.06 -16.94 -7.02
CA PHE A 251 28.85 -15.60 -7.56
C PHE A 251 29.74 -15.42 -8.79
N ALA A 252 29.12 -15.23 -9.95
CA ALA A 252 29.80 -15.21 -11.24
C ALA A 252 29.98 -13.80 -11.81
N SER A 253 29.04 -12.89 -11.53
CA SER A 253 29.09 -11.50 -12.01
C SER A 253 28.25 -10.58 -11.15
N PRO A 254 28.61 -9.28 -11.05
CA PRO A 254 27.79 -8.30 -10.36
C PRO A 254 26.45 -8.08 -11.09
N VAL A 255 25.44 -7.72 -10.31
CA VAL A 255 24.10 -7.36 -10.79
C VAL A 255 23.92 -5.86 -10.64
N LEU A 256 23.42 -5.19 -11.66
CA LEU A 256 23.11 -3.75 -11.59
C LEU A 256 21.66 -3.57 -11.12
N PRO A 257 21.36 -2.52 -10.33
CA PRO A 257 19.99 -2.15 -10.04
C PRO A 257 19.18 -1.95 -11.33
N GLY A 258 17.98 -2.53 -11.40
CA GLY A 258 17.15 -2.55 -12.61
C GLY A 258 17.32 -3.80 -13.49
N ASP A 259 18.32 -4.64 -13.25
CA ASP A 259 18.46 -5.91 -13.95
C ASP A 259 17.24 -6.82 -13.70
N LYS A 260 16.85 -7.56 -14.74
CA LYS A 260 15.91 -8.67 -14.61
C LYS A 260 16.70 -9.96 -14.45
N LEU A 261 16.53 -10.64 -13.33
CA LEU A 261 17.17 -11.92 -13.04
C LEU A 261 16.24 -13.07 -13.46
N THR A 262 16.80 -14.08 -14.12
CA THR A 262 16.10 -15.30 -14.55
C THR A 262 16.87 -16.50 -14.05
N THR A 263 16.24 -17.27 -13.15
CA THR A 263 16.77 -18.50 -12.58
C THR A 263 16.11 -19.68 -13.30
N GLU A 264 16.89 -20.39 -14.09
CA GLU A 264 16.49 -21.64 -14.73
C GLU A 264 16.83 -22.81 -13.80
N ILE A 265 15.90 -23.76 -13.65
CA ILE A 265 15.93 -24.79 -12.61
C ILE A 265 15.74 -26.16 -13.24
N TRP A 266 16.60 -27.12 -12.90
CA TRP A 266 16.55 -28.49 -13.41
C TRP A 266 16.55 -29.50 -12.27
N ARG A 267 15.56 -30.38 -12.31
CA ARG A 267 15.47 -31.59 -11.49
C ARG A 267 16.41 -32.65 -12.04
N THR A 268 17.24 -33.24 -11.17
CA THR A 268 18.17 -34.30 -11.57
C THR A 268 17.59 -35.70 -11.42
N GLY A 269 16.54 -35.87 -10.60
CA GLY A 269 16.05 -37.19 -10.20
C GLY A 269 16.93 -37.92 -9.19
N ASN A 270 18.11 -37.37 -8.83
CA ASN A 270 18.99 -37.96 -7.82
C ASN A 270 18.45 -37.63 -6.43
N ILE A 271 17.87 -38.62 -5.75
CA ILE A 271 17.30 -38.48 -4.41
C ILE A 271 18.23 -39.16 -3.40
N GLU A 272 18.63 -38.42 -2.36
CA GLU A 272 19.44 -38.90 -1.25
C GLU A 272 18.81 -38.40 0.05
N ASP A 273 18.60 -39.30 1.03
CA ASP A 273 17.93 -39.01 2.31
C ASP A 273 16.56 -38.32 2.18
N GLY A 274 15.81 -38.65 1.12
CA GLY A 274 14.50 -38.06 0.85
C GLY A 274 14.53 -36.67 0.20
N PHE A 275 15.71 -36.11 -0.09
CA PHE A 275 15.87 -34.83 -0.77
C PHE A 275 16.40 -35.04 -2.19
N GLU A 276 15.71 -34.46 -3.18
CA GLU A 276 16.14 -34.44 -4.58
C GLU A 276 17.21 -33.36 -4.79
N GLU A 277 18.24 -33.70 -5.55
CA GLU A 277 19.20 -32.74 -6.06
C GLU A 277 18.61 -31.94 -7.23
N VAL A 278 18.64 -30.61 -7.11
CA VAL A 278 18.22 -29.66 -8.12
C VAL A 278 19.42 -28.82 -8.56
N ARG A 279 19.56 -28.59 -9.86
CA ARG A 279 20.56 -27.69 -10.47
C ARG A 279 19.89 -26.38 -10.86
N PHE A 280 20.62 -25.27 -10.81
CA PHE A 280 20.12 -24.01 -11.34
C PHE A 280 21.23 -23.09 -11.83
N VAL A 281 20.86 -22.14 -12.69
CA VAL A 281 21.70 -21.04 -13.14
C VAL A 281 20.85 -19.78 -13.15
N THR A 282 21.40 -18.67 -12.65
CA THR A 282 20.74 -17.37 -12.72
C THR A 282 21.48 -16.48 -13.71
N THR A 283 20.74 -15.91 -14.66
CA THR A 283 21.24 -14.95 -15.65
C THR A 283 20.53 -13.60 -15.48
N ASN A 284 21.14 -12.52 -15.94
CA ASN A 284 20.44 -11.25 -16.11
C ASN A 284 19.97 -11.04 -17.56
N ASN A 285 19.12 -10.05 -17.78
CA ASN A 285 18.65 -9.62 -19.10
C ASN A 285 19.74 -9.14 -20.07
N ARG A 286 20.99 -8.99 -19.62
CA ARG A 286 22.16 -8.73 -20.48
C ARG A 286 22.88 -10.01 -20.91
N GLY A 287 22.33 -11.18 -20.61
CA GLY A 287 22.91 -12.48 -20.98
C GLY A 287 24.11 -12.89 -20.13
N LYS A 288 24.40 -12.20 -19.01
CA LYS A 288 25.48 -12.60 -18.09
C LYS A 288 24.96 -13.57 -17.06
N VAL A 289 25.73 -14.64 -16.81
CA VAL A 289 25.52 -15.53 -15.66
C VAL A 289 25.94 -14.80 -14.40
N VAL A 290 25.00 -14.66 -13.45
CA VAL A 290 25.23 -13.96 -12.17
C VAL A 290 25.41 -14.96 -11.03
N LEU A 291 24.69 -16.09 -11.08
CA LEU A 291 24.91 -17.25 -10.22
C LEU A 291 25.18 -18.48 -11.08
N SER A 292 26.31 -19.12 -10.83
CA SER A 292 26.74 -20.36 -11.48
C SER A 292 26.89 -21.47 -10.45
N ASN A 293 27.06 -22.71 -10.92
CA ASN A 293 27.28 -23.85 -10.04
C ASN A 293 26.15 -24.04 -9.01
N GLY A 294 24.91 -23.67 -9.40
CA GLY A 294 23.75 -23.69 -8.52
C GLY A 294 23.32 -25.10 -8.21
N ARG A 295 23.21 -25.42 -6.92
CA ARG A 295 22.76 -26.72 -6.42
C ARG A 295 21.86 -26.52 -5.21
N SER A 296 20.74 -27.23 -5.18
CA SER A 296 19.91 -27.38 -3.98
C SER A 296 19.66 -28.86 -3.70
N LYS A 297 19.52 -29.22 -2.42
CA LYS A 297 18.87 -30.46 -1.99
C LYS A 297 17.55 -30.08 -1.37
N MET A 298 16.45 -30.59 -1.92
CA MET A 298 15.11 -30.22 -1.48
C MET A 298 14.10 -31.35 -1.70
N THR A 299 13.03 -31.33 -0.92
CA THR A 299 11.85 -32.15 -1.21
C THR A 299 11.07 -31.47 -2.32
N VAL A 300 10.87 -32.17 -3.44
CA VAL A 300 9.98 -31.69 -4.50
C VAL A 300 8.56 -32.08 -4.13
N ALA A 301 7.64 -31.12 -4.08
CA ALA A 301 6.24 -31.39 -3.78
C ALA A 301 5.67 -32.34 -4.85
N GLY A 302 5.16 -33.50 -4.41
CA GLY A 302 4.99 -34.69 -5.25
C GLY A 302 4.01 -34.54 -6.43
N GLY A 303 4.41 -35.11 -7.57
CA GLY A 303 3.50 -35.59 -8.59
C GLY A 303 2.87 -36.92 -8.15
N LEU A 304 1.79 -36.84 -7.37
CA LEU A 304 0.70 -37.81 -7.39
C LEU A 304 -0.45 -37.14 -8.15
N GLY A 305 -0.63 -37.53 -9.42
CA GLY A 305 -1.85 -37.25 -10.19
C GLY A 305 -2.27 -35.78 -10.38
N LEU A 306 -1.57 -35.03 -11.24
CA LEU A 306 -2.25 -34.03 -12.08
C LEU A 306 -2.96 -34.67 -13.29
N ALA A 307 -3.26 -35.96 -13.19
CA ALA A 307 -4.13 -36.69 -14.10
C ALA A 307 -5.54 -36.97 -13.53
N ASP A 308 -5.83 -36.81 -12.23
CA ASP A 308 -7.19 -37.04 -11.69
C ASP A 308 -7.52 -36.29 -10.38
N ALA A 309 -7.14 -35.02 -10.31
CA ALA A 309 -7.72 -34.09 -9.34
C ALA A 309 -7.92 -32.71 -10.00
N LYS A 310 -8.86 -32.66 -10.95
CA LYS A 310 -9.49 -31.39 -11.35
C LYS A 310 -10.37 -30.90 -10.20
N LEU A 311 -9.84 -29.98 -9.40
CA LEU A 311 -10.65 -28.93 -8.80
C LEU A 311 -10.72 -27.80 -9.82
N ASN A 312 -11.94 -27.58 -10.31
CA ASN A 312 -12.27 -26.83 -11.51
C ASN A 312 -11.83 -25.36 -11.45
N LEU A 313 -10.72 -25.03 -12.12
CA LEU A 313 -10.72 -23.84 -12.96
C LEU A 313 -11.53 -24.18 -14.21
N VAL A 314 -12.77 -23.69 -14.26
CA VAL A 314 -13.46 -23.58 -15.53
C VAL A 314 -12.71 -22.54 -16.35
N ASP A 315 -12.20 -22.97 -17.49
CA ASP A 315 -11.74 -22.11 -18.57
C ASP A 315 -12.78 -21.01 -18.84
N ILE A 316 -12.41 -19.75 -18.61
CA ILE A 316 -13.04 -18.64 -19.30
C ILE A 316 -12.51 -18.70 -20.74
N PRO A 317 -13.36 -18.91 -21.77
CA PRO A 317 -12.90 -18.94 -23.14
C PRO A 317 -12.23 -17.61 -23.51
N SER A 318 -10.99 -17.70 -23.97
CA SER A 318 -10.38 -16.74 -24.87
C SER A 318 -11.18 -16.70 -26.18
N ALA A 319 -12.29 -15.96 -26.18
CA ALA A 319 -13.06 -15.63 -27.37
C ALA A 319 -13.79 -14.29 -27.18
N TYR A 320 -13.05 -13.19 -27.20
CA TYR A 320 -13.61 -11.92 -27.68
C TYR A 320 -12.79 -11.48 -28.91
N PRO A 321 -13.40 -11.44 -30.11
CA PRO A 321 -12.81 -10.76 -31.25
C PRO A 321 -12.72 -9.25 -30.96
N PRO A 322 -11.85 -8.51 -31.66
CA PRO A 322 -11.68 -7.08 -31.45
C PRO A 322 -12.91 -6.32 -31.98
N CYS A 323 -13.89 -6.06 -31.14
CA CYS A 323 -14.95 -5.11 -31.43
C CYS A 323 -14.52 -3.73 -30.92
N ILE A 324 -13.77 -3.03 -31.78
CA ILE A 324 -13.60 -1.57 -31.72
C ILE A 324 -14.97 -0.94 -32.00
N PRO A 325 -15.61 -0.21 -31.07
CA PRO A 325 -16.68 0.69 -31.45
C PRO A 325 -16.01 1.85 -32.20
N LYS A 326 -16.17 1.88 -33.52
CA LYS A 326 -16.01 3.12 -34.28
C LYS A 326 -16.94 4.15 -33.63
N LEU A 327 -16.34 5.21 -33.08
CA LEU A 327 -17.00 6.48 -32.80
C LEU A 327 -17.74 6.93 -34.07
N ASN A 328 -19.01 6.57 -34.18
CA ASN A 328 -19.89 7.22 -35.13
C ASN A 328 -20.10 8.65 -34.63
N ARG A 329 -19.57 9.58 -35.41
CA ARG A 329 -19.88 11.00 -35.39
C ARG A 329 -21.39 11.17 -35.21
N PHE A 330 -21.82 11.70 -34.07
CA PHE A 330 -23.10 12.39 -34.04
C PHE A 330 -22.93 13.69 -34.80
N ALA A 331 -23.46 13.67 -36.01
CA ALA A 331 -23.69 14.82 -36.83
C ALA A 331 -24.59 15.80 -36.06
N THR A 332 -24.14 17.04 -36.11
CA THR A 332 -24.83 18.29 -35.82
C THR A 332 -26.31 18.26 -36.23
N GLY A 333 -27.20 18.24 -35.24
CA GLY A 333 -28.59 18.64 -35.39
C GLY A 333 -28.72 20.12 -35.08
N SER A 334 -28.73 20.94 -36.12
CA SER A 334 -29.01 22.37 -36.04
C SER A 334 -30.47 22.60 -35.63
N SER A 335 -30.71 23.31 -34.53
CA SER A 335 -31.93 24.09 -34.36
C SER A 335 -31.58 25.57 -34.51
N SER A 336 -32.06 26.13 -35.61
CA SER A 336 -31.91 27.53 -35.97
C SER A 336 -32.95 28.41 -35.27
N LEU A 337 -32.46 29.57 -34.81
CA LEU A 337 -33.13 30.89 -34.82
C LEU A 337 -34.36 31.10 -33.93
N SER A 338 -34.15 31.89 -32.87
CA SER A 338 -34.99 33.08 -32.65
C SER A 338 -34.10 34.28 -32.27
N LYS A 339 -34.30 35.36 -33.03
CA LYS A 339 -33.60 36.65 -33.01
C LYS A 339 -33.97 37.50 -31.78
N GLY A 340 -33.06 38.39 -31.41
CA GLY A 340 -33.33 39.62 -30.63
C GLY A 340 -32.55 39.64 -29.31
N LEU A 341 -31.85 40.69 -28.89
CA LEU A 341 -31.62 42.04 -29.37
C LEU A 341 -30.25 42.48 -28.80
N ARG A 342 -29.49 43.29 -29.55
CA ARG A 342 -28.39 44.11 -28.99
C ARG A 342 -28.97 45.30 -28.23
N PRO A 343 -28.24 45.84 -27.23
CA PRO A 343 -27.51 47.10 -27.44
C PRO A 343 -26.07 47.01 -26.85
N SER A 344 -24.98 47.37 -27.52
CA SER A 344 -24.44 48.68 -27.90
C SER A 344 -24.15 49.68 -26.74
N LEU A 345 -22.86 49.69 -26.34
CA LEU A 345 -22.01 50.84 -25.90
C LEU A 345 -22.24 51.47 -24.51
N PRO A 346 -21.26 52.22 -23.93
CA PRO A 346 -19.80 52.27 -24.15
C PRO A 346 -18.94 52.23 -22.86
N LEU A 347 -17.62 52.17 -23.09
CA LEU A 347 -16.50 52.41 -22.17
C LEU A 347 -16.62 53.69 -21.31
N SER A 348 -16.07 53.63 -20.10
CA SER A 348 -15.41 54.79 -19.47
C SER A 348 -13.95 54.47 -19.16
N ARG A 349 -13.07 55.40 -19.56
CA ARG A 349 -11.64 55.46 -19.26
C ARG A 349 -11.43 56.37 -18.05
N SER A 350 -10.57 55.96 -17.12
CA SER A 350 -9.70 56.80 -16.26
C SER A 350 -9.08 55.88 -15.21
N HIS A 351 -7.84 55.95 -14.75
CA HIS A 351 -6.66 56.71 -15.09
C HIS A 351 -5.46 55.90 -14.54
N VAL A 352 -4.36 55.96 -15.28
CA VAL A 352 -3.03 55.47 -14.93
C VAL A 352 -2.44 56.34 -13.83
N VAL A 353 -1.88 55.74 -12.78
CA VAL A 353 -0.67 56.25 -12.11
C VAL A 353 0.16 55.05 -11.62
N SER A 354 1.31 54.83 -12.26
CA SER A 354 2.42 54.06 -11.68
C SER A 354 3.25 54.97 -10.74
N PRO A 355 4.09 54.38 -9.89
CA PRO A 355 5.48 54.79 -9.89
C PRO A 355 6.46 53.62 -10.00
N ILE A 356 7.49 53.89 -10.80
CA ILE A 356 8.72 53.12 -11.02
C ILE A 356 9.73 53.45 -9.91
N MET A 357 10.54 52.46 -9.50
CA MET A 357 11.99 52.51 -9.17
C MET A 357 12.33 51.27 -8.31
N ARG A 358 13.46 50.56 -8.40
CA ARG A 358 14.72 50.63 -9.13
C ARG A 358 15.32 49.22 -9.14
N ARG A 359 15.97 48.83 -10.23
CA ARG A 359 16.82 47.63 -10.36
C ARG A 359 18.26 48.01 -9.99
N ALA A 360 18.93 47.19 -9.20
CA ALA A 360 20.39 47.23 -9.03
C ALA A 360 20.99 46.05 -9.80
N GLU A 361 21.97 46.36 -10.65
CA GLU A 361 22.83 45.40 -11.34
C GLU A 361 24.02 45.03 -10.45
N SER A 362 24.49 43.79 -10.54
CA SER A 362 25.92 43.50 -10.36
C SER A 362 26.36 42.39 -11.32
N THR A 363 27.54 42.64 -11.87
CA THR A 363 28.28 41.98 -12.94
C THR A 363 28.98 40.69 -12.49
N LEU A 364 29.22 39.74 -13.42
CA LEU A 364 30.50 39.01 -13.54
C LEU A 364 30.60 38.25 -14.89
N ALA A 365 31.84 38.02 -15.32
CA ALA A 365 32.31 37.95 -16.70
C ALA A 365 32.37 36.55 -17.36
N LYS A 366 32.42 36.53 -18.71
CA LYS A 366 32.86 35.42 -19.58
C LYS A 366 34.40 35.31 -19.64
N PRO A 367 34.94 34.17 -20.11
CA PRO A 367 35.72 34.21 -21.36
C PRO A 367 35.46 33.07 -22.37
N LEU A 368 35.85 33.38 -23.61
CA LEU A 368 36.02 32.64 -24.88
C LEU A 368 36.66 31.23 -24.77
N ALA A 369 36.67 30.32 -25.74
CA ALA A 369 36.05 30.08 -27.06
C ALA A 369 36.52 28.68 -27.55
N THR A 370 35.91 28.20 -28.64
CA THR A 370 36.35 27.23 -29.68
C THR A 370 35.50 25.97 -29.79
N GLU A 371 34.63 25.96 -30.80
CA GLU A 371 34.15 24.75 -31.49
C GLU A 371 35.03 24.47 -32.71
N PRO A 372 34.93 23.26 -33.29
CA PRO A 372 34.82 23.18 -34.73
C PRO A 372 33.57 22.41 -35.20
N ASP A 373 33.02 23.04 -36.22
CA ASP A 373 31.99 22.70 -37.18
C ASP A 373 32.29 21.40 -37.97
N PHE A 374 31.26 20.61 -38.30
CA PHE A 374 31.23 19.73 -39.49
C PHE A 374 29.78 19.35 -39.84
N SER A 375 29.35 19.77 -41.04
CA SER A 375 28.17 19.27 -41.76
C SER A 375 28.62 18.55 -43.07
N PRO A 376 27.74 17.97 -43.91
CA PRO A 376 27.72 16.53 -44.19
C PRO A 376 28.15 16.19 -45.64
N ALA A 377 28.40 14.92 -45.94
CA ALA A 377 28.48 14.44 -47.32
C ALA A 377 27.99 13.01 -47.51
N ASP A 378 27.25 12.88 -48.61
CA ASP A 378 26.58 11.75 -49.25
C ASP A 378 27.33 10.41 -49.34
N SER A 379 26.57 9.31 -49.35
CA SER A 379 26.44 8.47 -50.56
C SER A 379 25.43 7.34 -50.36
N SER A 380 24.45 7.30 -51.26
CA SER A 380 23.69 6.11 -51.64
C SER A 380 24.33 5.52 -52.93
N PRO A 381 23.98 4.28 -53.31
CA PRO A 381 23.00 4.16 -54.38
C PRO A 381 21.95 3.04 -54.17
N ALA A 382 20.80 3.31 -54.77
CA ALA A 382 19.62 2.47 -54.89
C ALA A 382 19.66 1.61 -56.17
N GLU A 383 18.89 0.52 -56.17
CA GLU A 383 18.15 -0.06 -57.31
C GLU A 383 17.02 -0.91 -56.72
N LEU A 384 15.81 -1.14 -57.28
CA LEU A 384 14.98 -0.72 -58.43
C LEU A 384 13.64 -1.47 -58.15
N PHE A 385 12.43 -0.95 -58.36
CA PHE A 385 11.77 -0.84 -59.66
C PHE A 385 10.46 -0.04 -59.58
N SER A 386 10.12 0.55 -60.71
CA SER A 386 9.15 1.60 -60.99
C SER A 386 7.71 1.15 -61.26
N ALA A 387 6.83 2.15 -61.20
CA ALA A 387 5.41 2.14 -61.53
C ALA A 387 5.07 1.91 -63.02
N GLY A 388 3.80 1.54 -63.25
CA GLY A 388 3.10 1.71 -64.53
C GLY A 388 1.65 2.09 -64.28
N SER A 389 1.21 3.19 -64.89
CA SER A 389 -0.16 3.70 -64.90
C SER A 389 -0.86 3.37 -66.22
N SER A 390 -2.20 3.19 -66.21
CA SER A 390 -3.12 3.85 -67.15
C SER A 390 -4.59 3.40 -66.98
N SER A 391 -5.46 4.26 -67.48
CA SER A 391 -6.91 4.46 -67.34
C SER A 391 -7.88 3.37 -67.81
N ALA A 392 -9.10 3.35 -67.25
CA ALA A 392 -10.37 3.38 -68.02
C ALA A 392 -11.61 3.61 -67.12
N LYS A 393 -12.61 4.31 -67.68
CA LYS A 393 -13.93 4.71 -67.13
C LYS A 393 -14.86 3.52 -66.82
N LEU A 394 -15.74 3.64 -65.81
CA LEU A 394 -17.09 3.05 -65.76
C LEU A 394 -17.94 3.80 -64.71
N SER A 395 -18.84 4.69 -65.13
CA SER A 395 -20.30 4.51 -65.28
C SER A 395 -21.09 4.45 -63.97
N SER A 396 -21.94 5.46 -63.80
CA SER A 396 -22.99 5.60 -62.80
C SER A 396 -24.05 4.50 -62.88
N ALA A 397 -24.26 3.80 -61.78
CA ALA A 397 -25.52 3.12 -61.48
C ALA A 397 -25.68 3.02 -59.96
N GLU A 398 -26.56 3.83 -59.39
CA GLU A 398 -27.13 3.54 -58.07
C GLU A 398 -28.10 2.37 -58.20
N PRO A 399 -28.15 1.50 -57.19
CA PRO A 399 -29.44 0.98 -56.77
C PRO A 399 -29.65 1.15 -55.26
N SER A 400 -30.85 1.61 -54.95
CA SER A 400 -31.44 1.73 -53.63
C SER A 400 -31.20 0.51 -52.74
N ARG A 401 -30.78 0.74 -51.49
CA ARG A 401 -31.13 -0.15 -50.38
C ARG A 401 -31.50 0.67 -49.16
N THR A 402 -32.79 0.64 -48.88
CA THR A 402 -33.43 0.93 -47.59
C THR A 402 -32.60 0.34 -46.44
N ALA A 403 -32.04 1.19 -45.59
CA ALA A 403 -31.43 0.77 -44.34
C ALA A 403 -32.54 0.32 -43.38
N ALA A 404 -32.72 -0.99 -43.23
CA ALA A 404 -33.52 -1.54 -42.15
C ALA A 404 -32.89 -1.13 -40.82
N LYS A 405 -33.68 -0.52 -39.93
CA LYS A 405 -33.29 -0.31 -38.52
C LYS A 405 -32.92 -1.67 -37.94
N PRO A 406 -31.76 -1.83 -37.27
CA PRO A 406 -31.52 -3.05 -36.52
C PRO A 406 -32.59 -3.13 -35.42
N ALA A 407 -33.32 -4.25 -35.39
CA ALA A 407 -34.22 -4.54 -34.30
C ALA A 407 -33.43 -4.48 -32.98
N PRO A 408 -34.01 -3.97 -31.88
CA PRO A 408 -33.34 -3.99 -30.60
C PRO A 408 -32.96 -5.45 -30.31
N HIS A 409 -31.69 -5.71 -30.05
CA HIS A 409 -31.27 -6.98 -29.51
C HIS A 409 -31.95 -7.12 -28.15
N GLU A 410 -33.05 -7.85 -28.13
CA GLU A 410 -33.63 -8.38 -26.90
C GLU A 410 -32.54 -9.24 -26.27
N ILE A 411 -31.96 -8.75 -25.18
CA ILE A 411 -31.14 -9.58 -24.31
C ILE A 411 -32.11 -10.56 -23.67
N VAL A 412 -32.30 -11.72 -24.31
CA VAL A 412 -33.05 -12.82 -23.75
C VAL A 412 -32.20 -13.40 -22.63
N TYR A 413 -32.49 -13.00 -21.39
CA TYR A 413 -31.99 -13.72 -20.23
C TYR A 413 -32.55 -15.15 -20.30
N PRO A 414 -31.71 -16.20 -20.25
CA PRO A 414 -32.15 -17.60 -20.43
C PRO A 414 -33.04 -18.10 -19.28
N PHE A 415 -33.25 -17.29 -18.25
CA PHE A 415 -34.23 -17.55 -17.20
C PHE A 415 -35.54 -16.86 -17.57
N THR A 416 -36.52 -17.62 -18.07
CA THR A 416 -37.92 -17.21 -17.96
C THR A 416 -38.19 -16.93 -16.49
N SER A 417 -38.73 -15.75 -16.16
CA SER A 417 -39.17 -15.30 -14.83
C SER A 417 -40.22 -16.20 -14.15
N ALA A 418 -40.49 -17.38 -14.72
CA ALA A 418 -41.48 -18.38 -14.33
C ALA A 418 -41.36 -18.86 -12.87
N GLY A 419 -40.27 -18.54 -12.16
CA GLY A 419 -40.05 -18.92 -10.77
C GLY A 419 -40.38 -17.85 -9.74
N TYR A 420 -40.15 -16.55 -10.01
CA TYR A 420 -40.34 -15.49 -9.02
C TYR A 420 -41.83 -15.14 -8.90
N ARG A 421 -42.54 -15.75 -7.95
CA ARG A 421 -43.88 -15.29 -7.56
C ARG A 421 -43.71 -14.12 -6.59
N ASP A 422 -44.31 -12.98 -6.91
CA ASP A 422 -44.38 -11.78 -6.05
C ASP A 422 -45.30 -11.96 -4.84
N GLN A 423 -45.45 -13.18 -4.31
CA GLN A 423 -46.25 -13.44 -3.13
C GLN A 423 -45.40 -13.23 -1.88
N PRO A 424 -45.74 -12.25 -1.01
CA PRO A 424 -45.00 -12.01 0.21
C PRO A 424 -45.27 -13.09 1.26
N THR A 425 -44.27 -13.33 2.10
CA THR A 425 -44.42 -14.07 3.35
C THR A 425 -44.77 -13.09 4.47
N VAL A 426 -45.95 -13.23 5.06
CA VAL A 426 -46.37 -12.39 6.20
C VAL A 426 -45.77 -12.97 7.50
N MET A 427 -44.98 -12.15 8.19
CA MET A 427 -44.31 -12.52 9.45
C MET A 427 -44.72 -11.59 10.58
N ARG A 428 -44.82 -12.11 11.81
CA ARG A 428 -45.07 -11.32 13.03
C ARG A 428 -43.81 -10.56 13.42
N THR A 429 -43.96 -9.25 13.66
CA THR A 429 -42.87 -8.32 14.02
C THR A 429 -43.01 -7.80 15.45
N SER A 430 -44.19 -7.89 16.07
CA SER A 430 -44.39 -7.66 17.51
C SER A 430 -45.63 -8.41 18.02
N ARG A 431 -45.99 -8.26 19.30
CA ARG A 431 -47.19 -8.90 19.90
C ARG A 431 -48.52 -8.54 19.22
N GLY A 432 -48.55 -7.57 18.31
CA GLY A 432 -49.75 -7.21 17.54
C GLY A 432 -49.51 -6.72 16.12
N THR A 433 -48.28 -6.81 15.59
CA THR A 433 -47.94 -6.31 14.25
C THR A 433 -47.34 -7.39 13.38
N THR A 434 -47.62 -7.30 12.07
CA THR A 434 -47.06 -8.17 11.03
C THR A 434 -46.49 -7.32 9.90
N SER A 435 -45.56 -7.89 9.14
CA SER A 435 -44.99 -7.26 7.95
C SER A 435 -44.73 -8.29 6.85
N GLU A 436 -44.68 -7.81 5.62
CA GLU A 436 -44.48 -8.60 4.42
C GLU A 436 -43.00 -8.68 4.04
N PHE A 437 -42.52 -9.89 3.72
CA PHE A 437 -41.15 -10.13 3.29
C PHE A 437 -41.13 -10.96 2.01
N GLY A 438 -40.20 -10.69 1.10
CA GLY A 438 -40.00 -11.55 -0.06
C GLY A 438 -39.60 -12.97 0.39
N ARG A 439 -40.30 -14.00 -0.09
CA ARG A 439 -40.07 -15.39 0.33
C ARG A 439 -38.61 -15.85 0.15
N PHE A 440 -38.03 -15.55 -1.02
CA PHE A 440 -36.64 -15.93 -1.34
C PHE A 440 -35.68 -15.17 -0.44
N TRP A 441 -35.88 -13.86 -0.29
CA TRP A 441 -35.10 -13.02 0.61
C TRP A 441 -35.14 -13.54 2.06
N LEU A 442 -36.31 -13.95 2.54
CA LEU A 442 -36.45 -14.46 3.91
C LEU A 442 -35.72 -15.80 4.08
N ARG A 443 -35.81 -16.71 3.11
CA ARG A 443 -35.06 -17.99 3.13
C ARG A 443 -33.55 -17.76 3.07
N ASP A 444 -33.12 -16.83 2.23
CA ASP A 444 -31.74 -16.44 1.99
C ASP A 444 -31.10 -15.77 3.22
N ASN A 445 -31.90 -15.05 4.02
CA ASN A 445 -31.46 -14.37 5.25
C ASN A 445 -31.88 -15.10 6.54
N CYS A 446 -32.00 -16.43 6.49
CA CYS A 446 -32.24 -17.25 7.66
C CYS A 446 -31.15 -17.04 8.74
N GLN A 447 -31.54 -16.90 10.01
CA GLN A 447 -30.63 -16.63 11.13
C GLN A 447 -30.20 -17.90 11.89
N CYS A 448 -30.45 -19.10 11.35
CA CYS A 448 -30.00 -20.35 11.97
C CYS A 448 -28.49 -20.54 11.78
N SER A 449 -27.87 -21.37 12.63
CA SER A 449 -26.42 -21.63 12.60
C SER A 449 -25.91 -22.29 11.32
N LYS A 450 -26.79 -22.85 10.49
CA LYS A 450 -26.46 -23.38 9.17
C LYS A 450 -26.36 -22.29 8.09
N CYS A 451 -27.10 -21.20 8.26
CA CYS A 451 -27.16 -20.12 7.26
C CYS A 451 -26.31 -18.92 7.64
N VAL A 452 -26.07 -18.71 8.95
CA VAL A 452 -25.19 -17.68 9.49
C VAL A 452 -24.25 -18.32 10.49
N HIS A 453 -22.95 -18.14 10.31
CA HIS A 453 -21.95 -18.66 11.25
C HIS A 453 -22.12 -17.98 12.63
N PRO A 454 -22.19 -18.75 13.73
CA PRO A 454 -22.50 -18.20 15.05
C PRO A 454 -21.49 -17.15 15.54
N ASP A 455 -20.20 -17.36 15.28
CA ASP A 455 -19.15 -16.45 15.76
C ASP A 455 -18.87 -15.27 14.82
N THR A 456 -18.65 -15.52 13.53
CA THR A 456 -18.33 -14.46 12.56
C THR A 456 -19.53 -13.60 12.17
N ARG A 457 -20.76 -14.09 12.42
CA ARG A 457 -22.03 -13.51 11.95
C ARG A 457 -22.11 -13.33 10.43
N GLN A 458 -21.23 -14.02 9.70
CA GLN A 458 -21.23 -14.03 8.24
C GLN A 458 -22.19 -15.08 7.71
N ARG A 459 -22.71 -14.82 6.53
CA ARG A 459 -23.54 -15.74 5.77
C ARG A 459 -22.73 -16.98 5.38
N SER A 460 -23.27 -18.15 5.68
CA SER A 460 -22.72 -19.46 5.30
C SER A 460 -23.52 -20.12 4.17
N VAL A 461 -24.77 -19.67 3.95
CA VAL A 461 -25.60 -20.18 2.87
C VAL A 461 -25.11 -19.65 1.52
N ASP A 462 -24.94 -20.55 0.56
CA ASP A 462 -24.82 -20.18 -0.84
C ASP A 462 -26.21 -19.80 -1.38
N THR A 463 -26.43 -18.50 -1.57
CA THR A 463 -27.68 -17.93 -2.08
C THR A 463 -28.18 -18.63 -3.34
N PHE A 464 -27.28 -18.98 -4.25
CA PHE A 464 -27.66 -19.53 -5.55
C PHE A 464 -27.85 -21.06 -5.53
N SER A 465 -27.59 -21.70 -4.40
CA SER A 465 -28.02 -23.08 -4.14
C SER A 465 -29.49 -23.19 -3.69
N ILE A 466 -30.12 -22.06 -3.30
CA ILE A 466 -31.52 -22.03 -2.89
C ILE A 466 -32.41 -22.11 -4.15
N PRO A 467 -33.39 -23.04 -4.21
CA PRO A 467 -34.32 -23.11 -5.33
C PRO A 467 -35.05 -21.78 -5.57
N PRO A 468 -35.10 -21.24 -6.82
CA PRO A 468 -35.77 -19.97 -7.11
C PRO A 468 -37.27 -19.96 -6.75
N ASP A 469 -37.89 -21.14 -6.75
CA ASP A 469 -39.29 -21.36 -6.41
C ASP A 469 -39.51 -21.73 -4.94
N VAL A 470 -38.52 -21.60 -4.05
CA VAL A 470 -38.63 -21.92 -2.62
C VAL A 470 -39.79 -21.17 -1.96
N ASN A 471 -40.59 -21.90 -1.16
CA ASN A 471 -41.78 -21.36 -0.48
C ASN A 471 -41.80 -21.74 1.00
N PRO A 472 -42.37 -20.88 1.86
CA PRO A 472 -42.67 -21.25 3.24
C PRO A 472 -43.86 -22.23 3.25
N GLU A 473 -43.68 -23.40 3.83
CA GLU A 473 -44.75 -24.41 3.98
C GLU A 473 -45.52 -24.21 5.29
N LYS A 474 -44.80 -23.87 6.37
CA LYS A 474 -45.38 -23.71 7.70
C LYS A 474 -44.58 -22.74 8.54
N THR A 475 -45.27 -21.83 9.23
CA THR A 475 -44.67 -20.90 10.18
C THR A 475 -45.22 -21.14 11.58
N THR A 476 -44.33 -21.32 12.56
CA THR A 476 -44.68 -21.44 13.97
C THR A 476 -43.92 -20.40 14.80
N TYR A 477 -44.43 -20.10 15.98
CA TYR A 477 -43.81 -19.14 16.90
C TYR A 477 -43.55 -19.81 18.24
N GLU A 478 -42.32 -19.73 18.70
CA GLU A 478 -41.88 -20.18 20.03
C GLU A 478 -41.35 -18.95 20.78
N GLY A 479 -42.21 -18.33 21.60
CA GLY A 479 -41.89 -17.05 22.23
C GLY A 479 -41.63 -15.95 21.20
N GLU A 480 -40.44 -15.34 21.26
CA GLU A 480 -39.96 -14.26 20.37
C GLU A 480 -39.15 -14.78 19.17
N ILE A 481 -39.33 -16.05 18.80
CA ILE A 481 -38.66 -16.67 17.65
C ILE A 481 -39.71 -17.26 16.71
N ALA A 482 -39.66 -16.87 15.44
CA ALA A 482 -40.40 -17.50 14.36
C ALA A 482 -39.57 -18.64 13.75
N LYS A 483 -40.19 -19.80 13.53
CA LYS A 483 -39.62 -20.93 12.80
C LYS A 483 -40.41 -21.15 11.52
N VAL A 484 -39.71 -21.22 10.39
CA VAL A 484 -40.34 -21.43 9.07
C VAL A 484 -39.81 -22.74 8.49
N GLN A 485 -40.71 -23.65 8.18
CA GLN A 485 -40.40 -24.82 7.37
C GLN A 485 -40.48 -24.43 5.89
N TRP A 486 -39.42 -24.68 5.15
CA TRP A 486 -39.28 -24.32 3.73
C TRP A 486 -39.40 -25.55 2.84
N SER A 487 -39.88 -25.35 1.60
CA SER A 487 -40.09 -26.41 0.62
C SER A 487 -38.81 -27.10 0.13
N ASP A 488 -37.64 -26.53 0.41
CA ASP A 488 -36.32 -27.17 0.20
C ASP A 488 -35.94 -28.10 1.36
N GLY A 489 -36.84 -28.32 2.32
CA GLY A 489 -36.61 -29.10 3.53
C GLY A 489 -35.85 -28.33 4.63
N HIS A 490 -35.52 -27.05 4.43
CA HIS A 490 -34.82 -26.26 5.44
C HIS A 490 -35.74 -25.80 6.57
N GLN A 491 -35.24 -25.80 7.80
CA GLN A 491 -35.91 -25.20 8.94
C GLN A 491 -35.26 -23.86 9.29
N GLY A 492 -35.91 -22.77 8.89
CA GLY A 492 -35.47 -21.41 9.14
C GLY A 492 -35.80 -20.92 10.55
N VAL A 493 -34.96 -20.03 11.07
CA VAL A 493 -35.11 -19.41 12.39
C VAL A 493 -34.98 -17.90 12.25
N TYR A 494 -35.93 -17.16 12.82
CA TYR A 494 -36.01 -15.71 12.72
C TYR A 494 -36.45 -15.09 14.06
N PRO A 495 -35.56 -14.37 14.77
CA PRO A 495 -35.98 -13.60 15.94
C PRO A 495 -37.01 -12.52 15.55
N VAL A 496 -38.07 -12.36 16.35
CA VAL A 496 -39.14 -11.38 16.08
C VAL A 496 -38.60 -9.95 16.07
N HIS A 497 -37.66 -9.62 16.97
CA HIS A 497 -37.01 -8.30 16.98
C HIS A 497 -36.19 -8.04 15.71
N TRP A 498 -35.56 -9.06 15.13
CA TRP A 498 -34.80 -8.95 13.88
C TRP A 498 -35.74 -8.69 12.71
N LEU A 499 -36.86 -9.41 12.64
CA LEU A 499 -37.92 -9.16 11.67
C LEU A 499 -38.49 -7.74 11.82
N ASN A 500 -38.70 -7.27 13.05
CA ASN A 500 -39.18 -5.92 13.30
C ASN A 500 -38.23 -4.82 12.79
N ASN A 501 -36.92 -5.03 12.87
CA ASN A 501 -35.94 -4.05 12.38
C ASN A 501 -35.87 -4.00 10.84
N LEU A 502 -36.31 -5.06 10.17
CA LEU A 502 -36.31 -5.19 8.71
C LEU A 502 -37.69 -5.00 8.08
N ALA A 503 -38.73 -5.02 8.92
CA ALA A 503 -40.07 -4.61 8.56
C ALA A 503 -39.98 -3.22 7.93
N THR A 504 -40.30 -3.15 6.65
CA THR A 504 -40.19 -1.94 5.85
C THR A 504 -40.85 -0.77 6.57
N PHE A 505 -40.09 0.27 6.87
CA PHE A 505 -40.66 1.62 6.98
C PHE A 505 -41.23 1.96 5.60
N ASP A 506 -42.48 2.43 5.55
CA ASP A 506 -43.10 2.92 4.32
C ASP A 506 -42.10 3.75 3.51
N ASN A 507 -41.72 3.19 2.35
CA ASN A 507 -41.11 3.84 1.21
C ASN A 507 -40.38 5.17 1.50
N CYS A 508 -39.16 5.06 2.06
CA CYS A 508 -38.14 6.06 1.72
C CYS A 508 -37.71 5.82 0.27
N VAL A 509 -38.60 6.11 -0.68
CA VAL A 509 -38.16 6.49 -2.02
C VAL A 509 -37.24 7.68 -1.78
N VAL A 510 -35.94 7.45 -1.88
CA VAL A 510 -34.98 8.55 -1.96
C VAL A 510 -35.42 9.31 -3.20
N ASN A 511 -36.09 10.43 -2.99
CA ASN A 511 -36.53 11.30 -4.06
C ASN A 511 -35.24 11.67 -4.82
N GLU A 512 -35.04 11.12 -6.02
CA GLU A 512 -33.88 11.43 -6.88
C GLU A 512 -33.85 12.93 -7.24
N SER A 513 -34.94 13.65 -6.96
CA SER A 513 -35.04 15.08 -7.08
C SER A 513 -34.30 15.80 -5.94
N ARG A 514 -33.01 16.03 -6.19
CA ARG A 514 -32.05 16.92 -5.50
C ARG A 514 -31.56 16.42 -4.14
N PRO A 515 -30.24 16.59 -3.85
CA PRO A 515 -29.75 16.36 -2.51
C PRO A 515 -30.52 17.26 -1.52
N ASP A 516 -31.16 16.64 -0.54
CA ASP A 516 -31.86 17.31 0.55
C ASP A 516 -30.76 17.84 1.46
N ASN A 517 -30.27 19.04 1.12
CA ASN A 517 -29.09 19.80 1.59
C ASN A 517 -28.94 19.90 3.13
N LYS A 518 -28.86 18.78 3.83
CA LYS A 518 -28.73 18.68 5.28
C LYS A 518 -27.28 18.40 5.64
N MET A 519 -26.87 18.86 6.81
CA MET A 519 -25.55 18.54 7.36
C MET A 519 -25.67 17.31 8.26
N ARG A 520 -24.61 16.49 8.32
CA ARG A 520 -24.45 15.51 9.39
C ARG A 520 -24.58 16.24 10.72
N LYS A 521 -25.25 15.67 11.73
CA LYS A 521 -25.39 16.32 13.05
C LYS A 521 -24.02 16.75 13.58
N PHE A 522 -23.91 18.03 13.93
CA PHE A 522 -22.68 18.64 14.43
C PHE A 522 -22.97 19.79 15.40
N ILE A 523 -21.96 20.18 16.16
CA ILE A 523 -21.94 21.37 17.02
C ILE A 523 -20.79 22.24 16.51
N THR A 524 -21.11 23.41 15.98
CA THR A 524 -20.11 24.43 15.61
C THR A 524 -19.53 25.07 16.86
N HIS A 525 -18.28 25.51 16.79
CA HIS A 525 -17.70 26.36 17.82
C HIS A 525 -18.41 27.71 17.87
N ASN A 526 -18.64 28.23 19.08
CA ASN A 526 -19.06 29.61 19.29
C ASN A 526 -17.80 30.49 19.34
N PRO A 527 -17.60 31.44 18.41
CA PRO A 527 -16.41 32.30 18.38
C PRO A 527 -16.20 33.14 19.64
N GLU A 528 -17.24 33.34 20.46
CA GLU A 528 -17.17 34.05 21.73
C GLU A 528 -16.74 33.15 22.91
N SER A 529 -16.70 31.82 22.70
CA SER A 529 -16.30 30.85 23.72
C SER A 529 -14.80 30.69 23.77
N ILE A 530 -14.23 30.83 24.96
CA ILE A 530 -12.82 30.48 25.23
C ILE A 530 -12.65 29.02 25.68
N SER A 531 -13.75 28.27 25.80
CA SER A 531 -13.74 26.85 26.18
C SER A 531 -13.86 25.97 24.96
N TYR A 532 -12.99 24.96 24.90
CA TYR A 532 -12.90 23.98 23.81
C TYR A 532 -13.22 22.57 24.32
N PRO A 533 -13.77 21.68 23.46
CA PRO A 533 -13.97 20.28 23.82
C PRO A 533 -12.65 19.66 24.29
N THR A 534 -12.61 19.26 25.56
CA THR A 534 -11.40 18.79 26.25
C THR A 534 -11.72 17.57 27.11
N VAL A 535 -10.80 16.62 27.16
CA VAL A 535 -10.80 15.44 28.06
C VAL A 535 -9.41 15.28 28.70
N SER A 536 -9.31 14.53 29.79
CA SER A 536 -8.00 14.18 30.37
C SER A 536 -7.45 12.90 29.74
N TYR A 537 -6.11 12.80 29.66
CA TYR A 537 -5.43 11.58 29.21
C TYR A 537 -5.76 10.39 30.12
N GLU A 538 -5.82 10.62 31.44
CA GLU A 538 -6.11 9.58 32.43
C GLU A 538 -7.50 8.95 32.22
N ASP A 539 -8.54 9.76 32.00
CA ASP A 539 -9.91 9.26 31.80
C ASP A 539 -10.00 8.41 30.53
N VAL A 540 -9.37 8.86 29.44
CA VAL A 540 -9.36 8.16 28.15
C VAL A 540 -8.64 6.81 28.24
N MET A 541 -7.52 6.77 28.95
CA MET A 541 -6.71 5.57 29.06
C MET A 541 -7.24 4.57 30.09
N SER A 542 -7.96 5.03 31.12
CA SER A 542 -8.44 4.18 32.21
C SER A 542 -9.76 3.46 31.94
N SER A 543 -10.62 3.97 31.03
CA SER A 543 -11.98 3.45 30.85
C SER A 543 -12.49 3.53 29.41
N ASP A 544 -13.46 2.66 29.07
CA ASP A 544 -14.17 2.73 27.78
C ASP A 544 -15.19 3.88 27.77
N GLU A 545 -15.67 4.31 28.93
CA GLU A 545 -16.52 5.49 29.11
C GLU A 545 -15.76 6.79 28.77
N GLY A 546 -14.53 6.94 29.27
CA GLY A 546 -13.67 8.09 28.94
C GLY A 546 -13.28 8.12 27.46
N LEU A 547 -12.96 6.96 26.88
CA LEU A 547 -12.75 6.83 25.44
C LEU A 547 -14.02 7.21 24.66
N HIS A 548 -15.19 6.71 25.06
CA HIS A 548 -16.46 7.06 24.42
C HIS A 548 -16.71 8.57 24.46
N GLU A 549 -16.52 9.22 25.61
CA GLU A 549 -16.68 10.66 25.73
C GLU A 549 -15.76 11.41 24.77
N TRP A 550 -14.48 11.02 24.69
CA TRP A 550 -13.52 11.61 23.76
C TRP A 550 -13.97 11.47 22.30
N LEU A 551 -14.30 10.26 21.86
CA LEU A 551 -14.79 10.02 20.49
C LEU A 551 -16.10 10.76 20.20
N HIS A 552 -16.99 10.86 21.20
CA HIS A 552 -18.25 11.58 21.09
C HIS A 552 -18.03 13.08 20.87
N LYS A 553 -17.10 13.69 21.63
CA LYS A 553 -16.72 15.10 21.45
C LYS A 553 -16.10 15.32 20.07
N ILE A 554 -15.19 14.46 19.61
CA ILE A 554 -14.62 14.54 18.26
C ILE A 554 -15.73 14.48 17.20
N TYR A 555 -16.64 13.52 17.28
CA TYR A 555 -17.70 13.35 16.28
C TYR A 555 -18.62 14.59 16.20
N LEU A 556 -19.05 15.12 17.36
CA LEU A 556 -19.98 16.25 17.42
C LEU A 556 -19.31 17.60 17.16
N HIS A 557 -18.17 17.88 17.77
CA HIS A 557 -17.48 19.18 17.66
C HIS A 557 -16.49 19.24 16.51
N GLY A 558 -16.09 18.10 15.96
CA GLY A 558 -15.09 18.00 14.90
C GLY A 558 -13.66 17.97 15.44
N PHE A 559 -13.42 18.30 16.71
CA PHE A 559 -12.11 18.24 17.34
C PHE A 559 -12.23 18.04 18.85
N CYS A 560 -11.15 17.65 19.50
CA CYS A 560 -11.04 17.58 20.95
C CYS A 560 -9.57 17.70 21.39
N PHE A 561 -9.35 18.41 22.48
CA PHE A 561 -8.07 18.41 23.19
C PHE A 561 -8.01 17.27 24.20
N VAL A 562 -6.81 16.69 24.37
CA VAL A 562 -6.48 15.76 25.44
C VAL A 562 -5.37 16.38 26.27
N LYS A 563 -5.66 16.69 27.53
CA LYS A 563 -4.71 17.33 28.47
C LYS A 563 -4.05 16.27 29.35
N GLY A 564 -2.79 16.51 29.71
CA GLY A 564 -2.02 15.63 30.58
C GLY A 564 -1.43 14.41 29.88
N VAL A 565 -1.26 14.47 28.56
CA VAL A 565 -0.53 13.43 27.82
C VAL A 565 0.95 13.54 28.21
N PRO A 566 1.62 12.45 28.61
CA PRO A 566 3.06 12.47 28.82
C PRO A 566 3.79 12.99 27.58
N VAL A 567 4.81 13.82 27.77
CA VAL A 567 5.51 14.56 26.69
C VAL A 567 6.51 13.65 25.96
N ASP A 568 6.01 12.55 25.42
CA ASP A 568 6.75 11.56 24.64
C ASP A 568 5.92 11.00 23.47
N PRO A 569 6.60 10.59 22.37
CA PRO A 569 5.97 9.91 21.24
C PRO A 569 5.15 8.67 21.61
N GLU A 570 5.65 7.84 22.52
CA GLU A 570 5.09 6.54 22.87
C GLU A 570 3.69 6.63 23.49
N SER A 571 3.49 7.58 24.40
CA SER A 571 2.21 7.84 25.05
C SER A 571 1.19 8.38 24.05
N THR A 572 1.63 9.24 23.13
CA THR A 572 0.79 9.76 22.04
C THR A 572 0.35 8.67 21.08
N LYS A 573 1.29 7.77 20.74
CA LYS A 573 1.00 6.60 19.91
C LYS A 573 -0.02 5.69 20.59
N THR A 574 0.17 5.40 21.88
CA THR A 574 -0.75 4.57 22.67
C THR A 574 -2.15 5.21 22.77
N LEU A 575 -2.22 6.54 22.89
CA LEU A 575 -3.47 7.30 22.87
C LEU A 575 -4.22 7.16 21.54
N LEU A 576 -3.52 7.19 20.41
CA LEU A 576 -4.12 6.91 19.09
C LEU A 576 -4.58 5.45 18.96
N GLU A 577 -3.74 4.51 19.40
CA GLU A 577 -4.03 3.06 19.37
C GLU A 577 -5.20 2.66 20.27
N ARG A 578 -5.56 3.50 21.24
CA ARG A 578 -6.78 3.37 22.04
C ARG A 578 -8.06 3.51 21.21
N ILE A 579 -8.00 4.25 20.10
CA ILE A 579 -9.09 4.36 19.11
C ILE A 579 -9.04 3.15 18.16
N ALA A 580 -7.94 3.01 17.42
CA ALA A 580 -7.71 2.02 16.39
C ALA A 580 -6.23 2.02 15.96
N PHE A 581 -5.83 1.11 15.07
CA PHE A 581 -4.47 1.13 14.51
C PHE A 581 -4.20 2.43 13.73
N ILE A 582 -2.94 2.87 13.77
CA ILE A 582 -2.48 4.08 13.07
C ILE A 582 -2.36 3.79 11.57
N ARG A 583 -2.98 4.61 10.74
CA ARG A 583 -2.91 4.52 9.28
C ARG A 583 -1.49 4.84 8.82
N HIS A 584 -0.84 3.87 8.17
CA HIS A 584 0.42 4.12 7.48
C HIS A 584 0.16 4.84 6.14
N THR A 585 0.97 5.85 5.84
CA THR A 585 0.94 6.63 4.61
C THR A 585 2.33 6.62 3.95
N HIS A 586 2.49 7.23 2.77
CA HIS A 586 3.81 7.40 2.16
C HIS A 586 4.74 8.33 2.98
N TYR A 587 4.20 9.08 3.94
CA TYR A 587 4.98 9.83 4.94
C TYR A 587 5.35 8.99 6.18
N GLY A 588 5.00 7.70 6.22
CA GLY A 588 5.18 6.82 7.36
C GLY A 588 3.87 6.58 8.15
N GLY A 589 4.01 5.91 9.30
CA GLY A 589 2.91 5.62 10.24
C GLY A 589 2.75 6.73 11.27
N PHE A 590 3.14 6.42 12.52
CA PHE A 590 3.28 7.45 13.56
C PHE A 590 4.49 8.32 13.24
N TRP A 591 4.31 9.62 13.20
CA TRP A 591 5.36 10.59 12.88
C TRP A 591 5.78 11.36 14.14
N ASP A 592 7.07 11.64 14.21
CA ASP A 592 7.73 12.48 15.21
C ASP A 592 8.78 13.28 14.47
N PHE A 593 8.56 14.59 14.33
CA PHE A 593 9.35 15.42 13.44
C PHE A 593 9.62 16.80 14.00
N THR A 594 10.69 17.39 13.46
CA THR A 594 10.98 18.81 13.50
C THR A 594 10.88 19.36 12.07
N ALA A 595 10.76 20.68 11.90
CA ALA A 595 10.75 21.29 10.57
C ALA A 595 12.16 21.22 9.95
N ASP A 596 12.45 20.12 9.27
CA ASP A 596 13.73 19.82 8.62
C ASP A 596 13.59 19.54 7.11
N LEU A 597 12.40 19.77 6.53
CA LEU A 597 12.05 19.58 5.12
C LEU A 597 12.25 18.15 4.57
N THR A 598 12.42 17.14 5.43
CA THR A 598 12.75 15.77 5.03
C THR A 598 11.77 15.10 4.07
N PHE A 599 10.50 15.51 4.06
CA PHE A 599 9.44 14.87 3.25
C PHE A 599 8.97 15.69 2.03
N LYS A 600 9.67 16.77 1.66
CA LYS A 600 9.33 17.66 0.51
C LYS A 600 7.86 18.12 0.49
N ASP A 601 7.23 18.21 1.65
CA ASP A 601 5.86 18.69 1.85
C ASP A 601 5.89 20.04 2.59
N THR A 602 5.00 20.94 2.21
CA THR A 602 4.87 22.28 2.84
C THR A 602 4.66 22.20 4.35
N ALA A 603 4.10 21.09 4.86
CA ALA A 603 3.95 20.80 6.28
C ALA A 603 5.29 20.72 7.06
N TYR A 604 6.44 20.58 6.39
CA TYR A 604 7.78 20.51 7.01
C TYR A 604 8.59 21.81 6.87
N THR A 605 7.96 22.90 6.42
CA THR A 605 8.54 24.25 6.38
C THR A 605 8.25 25.03 7.67
N THR A 606 8.90 26.18 7.88
CA THR A 606 8.53 27.13 8.95
C THR A 606 7.46 28.13 8.52
N GLU A 607 6.94 27.99 7.29
CA GLU A 607 6.03 28.95 6.66
C GLU A 607 4.59 28.83 7.18
N PHE A 608 3.81 29.87 6.93
CA PHE A 608 2.38 29.89 7.17
C PHE A 608 1.67 28.83 6.32
N LEU A 609 0.76 28.07 6.96
CA LEU A 609 -0.12 27.13 6.29
C LEU A 609 -1.56 27.54 6.51
N GLY A 610 -2.26 27.86 5.42
CA GLY A 610 -3.67 28.20 5.45
C GLY A 610 -4.55 27.01 5.82
N ALA A 611 -5.83 27.26 6.08
CA ALA A 611 -6.80 26.22 6.43
C ALA A 611 -6.97 25.19 5.30
N HIS A 612 -6.69 23.92 5.60
CA HIS A 612 -6.81 22.78 4.68
C HIS A 612 -7.23 21.49 5.37
N THR A 613 -7.66 20.49 4.59
CA THR A 613 -7.83 19.10 5.01
C THR A 613 -6.71 18.26 4.41
N ASP A 614 -6.14 17.35 5.17
CA ASP A 614 -5.04 16.50 4.72
C ASP A 614 -5.48 15.37 3.81
N ASN A 615 -4.54 14.96 2.96
CA ASN A 615 -4.64 13.79 2.09
C ASN A 615 -5.82 13.79 1.11
N THR A 616 -6.16 14.95 0.53
CA THR A 616 -7.25 15.02 -0.47
C THR A 616 -6.95 14.22 -1.74
N TYR A 617 -5.67 13.93 -1.98
CA TYR A 617 -5.15 13.06 -3.03
C TYR A 617 -5.32 11.55 -2.79
N PHE A 618 -5.78 11.10 -1.61
CA PHE A 618 -6.19 9.70 -1.43
C PHE A 618 -7.64 9.47 -1.90
N THR A 619 -7.90 8.29 -2.47
CA THR A 619 -9.28 7.81 -2.69
C THR A 619 -10.06 7.82 -1.38
N ASP A 620 -9.43 7.31 -0.32
CA ASP A 620 -9.91 7.31 1.06
C ASP A 620 -8.95 8.13 1.96
N PRO A 621 -9.21 9.43 2.20
CA PRO A 621 -8.42 10.27 3.08
C PRO A 621 -8.53 9.84 4.54
N ALA A 622 -7.48 10.05 5.33
CA ALA A 622 -7.53 9.81 6.78
C ALA A 622 -8.67 10.59 7.44
N ARG A 623 -9.38 9.95 8.38
CA ARG A 623 -10.55 10.54 9.04
C ARG A 623 -10.15 11.37 10.25
N LEU A 624 -9.26 10.85 11.09
CA LEU A 624 -8.74 11.59 12.22
C LEU A 624 -7.25 11.88 12.02
N GLN A 625 -6.83 13.03 12.52
CA GLN A 625 -5.44 13.44 12.63
C GLN A 625 -5.20 14.01 14.02
N LEU A 626 -4.09 13.63 14.63
CA LEU A 626 -3.69 14.12 15.95
C LEU A 626 -2.36 14.85 15.87
N PHE A 627 -2.28 16.02 16.49
CA PHE A 627 -1.05 16.77 16.75
C PHE A 627 -0.76 16.81 18.24
N HIS A 628 0.44 16.43 18.66
CA HIS A 628 0.93 16.64 20.01
C HIS A 628 2.25 17.41 19.98
N LEU A 629 2.28 18.57 20.63
CA LEU A 629 3.50 19.35 20.80
C LEU A 629 4.36 18.70 21.89
N LEU A 630 5.60 18.35 21.56
CA LEU A 630 6.56 17.82 22.52
C LEU A 630 7.49 18.93 23.04
N SER A 631 7.92 19.83 22.17
CA SER A 631 8.69 21.01 22.56
C SER A 631 8.64 22.12 21.51
N HIS A 632 8.78 23.36 21.97
CA HIS A 632 9.06 24.52 21.12
C HIS A 632 10.09 25.37 21.87
N THR A 633 11.35 25.33 21.42
CA THR A 633 12.46 26.06 22.07
C THR A 633 13.05 27.08 21.12
N ASP A 634 13.63 28.14 21.69
CA ASP A 634 14.43 29.13 20.97
C ASP A 634 13.67 29.84 19.82
N GLY A 635 12.35 30.05 19.98
CA GLY A 635 11.53 30.79 19.03
C GLY A 635 10.07 30.92 19.42
N ASP A 636 9.30 31.60 18.58
CA ASP A 636 7.91 32.01 18.81
C ASP A 636 6.99 31.54 17.65
N GLY A 637 5.68 31.68 17.83
CA GLY A 637 4.67 31.38 16.81
C GLY A 637 4.25 29.92 16.78
N GLY A 638 3.81 29.45 15.61
CA GLY A 638 3.37 28.06 15.41
C GLY A 638 2.03 27.73 16.07
N ALA A 639 1.17 28.75 16.21
CA ALA A 639 -0.20 28.60 16.68
C ALA A 639 -0.98 27.76 15.68
N SER A 640 -1.75 26.81 16.18
CA SER A 640 -2.62 25.95 15.38
C SER A 640 -3.88 26.72 14.97
N LEU A 641 -4.24 26.59 13.70
CA LEU A 641 -5.50 27.07 13.14
C LEU A 641 -6.48 25.91 13.02
N LEU A 642 -7.75 26.14 13.40
CA LEU A 642 -8.88 25.27 13.06
C LEU A 642 -10.02 26.10 12.45
N VAL A 643 -10.69 25.53 11.45
CA VAL A 643 -11.92 26.08 10.86
C VAL A 643 -12.92 24.93 10.68
N ASP A 644 -14.15 25.12 11.16
CA ASP A 644 -15.21 24.14 10.96
C ASP A 644 -15.75 24.23 9.53
N GLY A 645 -15.29 23.31 8.66
CA GLY A 645 -15.66 23.28 7.25
C GLY A 645 -17.14 23.04 7.00
N PHE A 646 -17.85 22.36 7.92
CA PHE A 646 -19.30 22.19 7.80
C PHE A 646 -20.03 23.51 8.07
N SER A 647 -19.61 24.23 9.11
CA SER A 647 -20.13 25.57 9.40
C SER A 647 -19.85 26.54 8.25
N ALA A 648 -18.64 26.53 7.71
CA ALA A 648 -18.28 27.34 6.53
C ALA A 648 -19.14 26.97 5.29
N ALA A 649 -19.42 25.69 5.09
CA ALA A 649 -20.29 25.24 4.01
C ALA A 649 -21.76 25.65 4.23
N GLU A 650 -22.26 25.71 5.48
CA GLU A 650 -23.58 26.25 5.80
C GLU A 650 -23.67 27.76 5.50
N VAL A 651 -22.64 28.52 5.86
CA VAL A 651 -22.56 29.95 5.52
C VAL A 651 -22.57 30.12 4.00
N LEU A 652 -21.75 29.35 3.27
CA LEU A 652 -21.73 29.41 1.81
C LEU A 652 -23.10 29.06 1.22
N ARG A 653 -23.77 28.05 1.76
CA ARG A 653 -25.12 27.65 1.32
C ARG A 653 -26.14 28.75 1.58
N ALA A 654 -26.04 29.48 2.69
CA ALA A 654 -26.93 30.59 3.02
C ALA A 654 -26.66 31.82 2.13
N GLU A 655 -25.39 32.15 1.92
CA GLU A 655 -24.97 33.32 1.13
C GLU A 655 -25.12 33.10 -0.37
N ASN A 656 -24.83 31.90 -0.87
CA ASN A 656 -24.94 31.54 -2.28
C ASN A 656 -25.16 30.02 -2.49
N PRO A 657 -26.43 29.57 -2.55
CA PRO A 657 -26.77 28.16 -2.77
C PRO A 657 -26.22 27.57 -4.07
N GLU A 658 -26.05 28.37 -5.12
CA GLU A 658 -25.52 27.91 -6.41
C GLU A 658 -24.03 27.57 -6.32
N ASN A 659 -23.25 28.40 -5.62
CA ASN A 659 -21.84 28.14 -5.36
C ASN A 659 -21.66 26.90 -4.48
N TYR A 660 -22.50 26.73 -3.46
CA TYR A 660 -22.53 25.50 -2.66
C TYR A 660 -22.78 24.27 -3.53
N GLN A 661 -23.84 24.32 -4.36
CA GLN A 661 -24.20 23.20 -5.23
C GLN A 661 -23.09 22.90 -6.24
N LEU A 662 -22.42 23.94 -6.76
CA LEU A 662 -21.32 23.76 -7.70
C LEU A 662 -20.13 23.04 -7.05
N LEU A 663 -19.78 23.39 -5.81
CA LEU A 663 -18.70 22.72 -5.06
C LEU A 663 -19.06 21.29 -4.63
N ALA A 664 -20.36 20.98 -4.49
CA ALA A 664 -20.86 19.63 -4.23
C ALA A 664 -20.95 18.75 -5.49
N ALA A 665 -21.20 19.35 -6.65
CA ALA A 665 -21.45 18.63 -7.89
C ALA A 665 -20.23 18.49 -8.80
N THR A 666 -19.14 19.24 -8.56
CA THR A 666 -18.02 19.32 -9.51
C THR A 666 -16.76 18.64 -9.01
N PRO A 667 -16.44 17.43 -9.52
CA PRO A 667 -15.22 16.71 -9.18
C PRO A 667 -13.93 17.48 -9.51
N GLN A 668 -12.96 17.43 -8.60
CA GLN A 668 -11.63 18.00 -8.77
C GLN A 668 -10.54 16.93 -8.77
N PRO A 669 -9.49 17.11 -9.59
CA PRO A 669 -8.28 16.30 -9.48
C PRO A 669 -7.41 16.79 -8.32
N PHE A 670 -6.84 15.83 -7.60
CA PHE A 670 -5.88 16.04 -6.52
C PHE A 670 -4.68 15.12 -6.72
N HIS A 671 -3.49 15.52 -6.26
CA HIS A 671 -2.30 14.69 -6.32
C HIS A 671 -1.32 14.97 -5.18
N SER A 672 -0.50 13.99 -4.87
CA SER A 672 0.78 14.15 -4.16
C SER A 672 1.87 13.59 -5.06
N SER A 673 2.78 14.43 -5.52
CA SER A 673 3.81 14.04 -6.50
C SER A 673 5.15 14.77 -6.29
N GLY A 674 5.44 15.15 -5.04
CA GLY A 674 6.67 15.84 -4.67
C GLY A 674 7.90 14.93 -4.57
N ASN A 675 7.69 13.65 -4.26
CA ASN A 675 8.75 12.64 -4.19
C ASN A 675 8.90 11.94 -5.54
N GLU A 676 10.15 11.68 -5.96
CA GLU A 676 10.45 11.13 -7.30
C GLU A 676 9.86 9.72 -7.51
N ASP A 677 9.68 8.97 -6.43
CA ASP A 677 9.15 7.60 -6.39
C ASP A 677 7.64 7.52 -6.12
N THR A 678 7.00 8.65 -5.81
CA THR A 678 5.62 8.69 -5.32
C THR A 678 4.77 9.66 -6.13
N CYS A 679 3.75 9.15 -6.82
CA CYS A 679 2.74 9.96 -7.48
C CYS A 679 1.36 9.37 -7.19
N ILE A 680 0.63 9.99 -6.25
CA ILE A 680 -0.64 9.49 -5.74
C ILE A 680 -1.75 10.40 -6.23
N GLN A 681 -2.84 9.79 -6.69
CA GLN A 681 -4.08 10.46 -7.04
C GLN A 681 -5.27 9.58 -6.64
N PRO A 682 -6.46 10.16 -6.39
CA PRO A 682 -7.67 9.39 -6.13
C PRO A 682 -8.06 8.53 -7.35
N ALA A 683 -8.71 7.39 -7.10
CA ALA A 683 -9.23 6.50 -8.15
C ALA A 683 -10.29 7.18 -9.03
N GLU A 684 -11.00 8.15 -8.47
CA GLU A 684 -11.93 9.03 -9.18
C GLU A 684 -11.78 10.46 -8.67
N GLN A 685 -12.00 11.45 -9.54
CA GLN A 685 -12.05 12.85 -9.10
C GLN A 685 -13.23 13.03 -8.14
N MET A 686 -13.04 13.85 -7.10
CA MET A 686 -14.04 14.03 -6.04
C MET A 686 -14.40 15.51 -5.86
N PRO A 687 -15.67 15.84 -5.56
CA PRO A 687 -16.07 17.22 -5.28
C PRO A 687 -15.50 17.69 -3.93
N ILE A 688 -15.51 19.01 -3.73
CA ILE A 688 -15.10 19.63 -2.45
C ILE A 688 -16.07 19.24 -1.34
N PHE A 689 -17.37 19.24 -1.64
CA PHE A 689 -18.41 18.82 -0.71
C PHE A 689 -18.94 17.44 -1.09
N ARG A 690 -18.58 16.42 -0.32
CA ARG A 690 -19.08 15.06 -0.53
C ARG A 690 -20.39 14.85 0.21
N ILE A 691 -21.43 14.53 -0.56
CA ILE A 691 -22.75 14.18 -0.04
C ILE A 691 -22.86 12.66 0.08
N HIS A 692 -23.32 12.17 1.22
CA HIS A 692 -23.51 10.75 1.46
C HIS A 692 -24.73 10.28 0.65
N PRO A 693 -24.61 9.28 -0.24
CA PRO A 693 -25.67 8.95 -1.19
C PRO A 693 -26.96 8.46 -0.52
N GLN A 694 -26.87 7.64 0.53
CA GLN A 694 -28.05 7.12 1.24
C GLN A 694 -28.67 8.14 2.20
N PHE A 695 -27.87 8.78 3.05
CA PHE A 695 -28.40 9.73 4.03
C PHE A 695 -28.69 11.12 3.46
N ASN A 696 -28.06 11.47 2.35
CA ASN A 696 -28.19 12.74 1.68
C ASN A 696 -27.73 13.94 2.52
N TYR A 697 -26.67 13.77 3.31
CA TYR A 697 -26.03 14.87 4.04
C TYR A 697 -24.59 15.10 3.61
N LEU A 698 -24.09 16.32 3.82
CA LEU A 698 -22.66 16.60 3.73
C LEU A 698 -21.91 15.82 4.81
N TYR A 699 -20.94 14.99 4.40
CA TYR A 699 -20.20 14.12 5.32
C TYR A 699 -18.68 14.24 5.22
N GLN A 700 -18.16 14.87 4.16
CA GLN A 700 -16.74 15.17 3.99
C GLN A 700 -16.53 16.46 3.21
N ILE A 701 -15.59 17.29 3.69
CA ILE A 701 -14.96 18.40 2.99
C ILE A 701 -13.60 17.93 2.46
N ARG A 702 -13.29 18.21 1.19
CA ARG A 702 -11.97 18.02 0.59
C ARG A 702 -11.44 19.37 0.13
N TRP A 703 -10.73 20.06 1.01
CA TRP A 703 -10.23 21.40 0.74
C TRP A 703 -8.74 21.48 1.03
N ASN A 704 -7.92 21.33 0.00
CA ASN A 704 -6.49 21.57 0.10
C ASN A 704 -6.01 22.22 -1.20
N ASN A 705 -5.56 23.47 -1.12
CA ASN A 705 -5.09 24.19 -2.31
C ASN A 705 -3.76 23.61 -2.83
N TYR A 706 -2.94 23.05 -1.94
CA TYR A 706 -1.61 22.52 -2.25
C TYR A 706 -1.69 21.18 -2.98
N ASP A 707 -2.71 20.37 -2.67
CA ASP A 707 -2.96 19.07 -3.32
C ASP A 707 -3.65 19.17 -4.70
N ARG A 708 -4.25 20.33 -5.03
CA ARG A 708 -5.18 20.44 -6.16
C ARG A 708 -4.45 20.51 -7.50
N ALA A 709 -4.79 19.60 -8.42
CA ALA A 709 -4.24 19.59 -9.77
C ALA A 709 -4.99 20.52 -10.74
N ALA A 710 -4.42 20.75 -11.92
CA ALA A 710 -5.11 21.44 -13.02
C ALA A 710 -6.19 20.54 -13.64
N LYS A 711 -7.44 21.01 -13.68
CA LYS A 711 -8.55 20.32 -14.33
C LYS A 711 -8.55 20.57 -15.84
N LYS A 712 -8.66 19.50 -16.64
CA LYS A 712 -8.42 19.53 -18.10
C LYS A 712 -9.70 19.48 -18.96
N ASP A 713 -10.82 19.06 -18.37
CA ASP A 713 -12.09 18.76 -19.04
C ASP A 713 -13.13 19.89 -18.88
N TRP A 714 -12.70 21.11 -18.61
CA TRP A 714 -13.57 22.28 -18.48
C TRP A 714 -13.44 23.27 -19.64
N ASN A 715 -14.58 23.82 -20.06
CA ASN A 715 -14.62 25.03 -20.87
C ASN A 715 -14.41 26.30 -20.02
N LEU A 716 -14.23 27.46 -20.67
CA LEU A 716 -13.96 28.74 -20.00
C LEU A 716 -15.05 29.14 -19.00
N GLU A 717 -16.33 28.89 -19.31
CA GLU A 717 -17.43 29.21 -18.41
C GLU A 717 -17.36 28.37 -17.12
N GLN A 718 -17.15 27.05 -17.27
CA GLN A 718 -17.03 26.13 -16.15
C GLN A 718 -15.84 26.48 -15.26
N GLN A 719 -14.69 26.84 -15.86
CA GLN A 719 -13.52 27.34 -15.12
C GLN A 719 -13.90 28.56 -14.26
N ASN A 720 -14.47 29.59 -14.87
CA ASN A 720 -14.83 30.83 -14.17
C ASN A 720 -15.85 30.60 -13.05
N ARG A 721 -16.89 29.80 -13.31
CA ARG A 721 -17.91 29.48 -12.30
C ARG A 721 -17.32 28.77 -11.10
N TRP A 722 -16.49 27.75 -11.34
CA TRP A 722 -15.88 26.99 -10.23
C TRP A 722 -14.92 27.86 -9.42
N TYR A 723 -14.05 28.65 -10.08
CA TYR A 723 -13.13 29.54 -9.36
C TYR A 723 -13.85 30.64 -8.57
N ASN A 724 -14.99 31.14 -9.05
CA ASN A 724 -15.81 32.09 -8.27
C ASN A 724 -16.40 31.43 -7.02
N ALA A 725 -16.91 30.20 -7.14
CA ALA A 725 -17.40 29.45 -5.98
C ALA A 725 -16.28 29.10 -4.99
N ALA A 726 -15.12 28.68 -5.48
CA ALA A 726 -13.95 28.38 -4.66
C ALA A 726 -13.41 29.63 -3.93
N ARG A 727 -13.38 30.80 -4.59
CA ARG A 727 -13.04 32.08 -3.94
C ARG A 727 -14.03 32.44 -2.84
N HIS A 728 -15.33 32.25 -3.08
CA HIS A 728 -16.36 32.54 -2.08
C HIS A 728 -16.23 31.64 -0.85
N PHE A 729 -15.98 30.35 -1.05
CA PHE A 729 -15.71 29.43 0.06
C PHE A 729 -14.44 29.81 0.82
N ASN A 730 -13.36 30.12 0.11
CA ASN A 730 -12.11 30.55 0.73
C ASN A 730 -12.27 31.84 1.55
N ASP A 731 -13.01 32.83 1.04
CA ASP A 731 -13.34 34.05 1.77
C ASP A 731 -13.95 33.71 3.13
N ILE A 732 -15.01 32.87 3.15
CA ILE A 732 -15.69 32.42 4.37
C ILE A 732 -14.70 31.76 5.33
N VAL A 733 -13.90 30.79 4.84
CA VAL A 733 -12.90 30.07 5.65
C VAL A 733 -11.86 31.02 6.27
N THR A 734 -11.58 32.15 5.63
CA THR A 734 -10.62 33.16 6.11
C THR A 734 -11.21 34.25 7.01
N ARG A 735 -12.54 34.25 7.25
CA ARG A 735 -13.17 35.24 8.14
C ARG A 735 -12.74 35.00 9.58
N GLU A 736 -12.44 36.08 10.31
CA GLU A 736 -11.98 36.03 11.71
C GLU A 736 -12.90 35.18 12.60
N LYS A 737 -14.23 35.35 12.47
CA LYS A 737 -15.22 34.59 13.24
C LYS A 737 -15.30 33.10 12.89
N MET A 738 -14.69 32.67 11.80
CA MET A 738 -14.64 31.25 11.39
C MET A 738 -13.39 30.54 11.89
N GLN A 739 -12.38 31.29 12.34
CA GLN A 739 -11.06 30.77 12.69
C GLN A 739 -10.88 30.64 14.19
N ILE A 740 -10.40 29.49 14.62
CA ILE A 740 -9.93 29.23 15.98
C ILE A 740 -8.41 29.21 15.92
N TRP A 741 -7.78 30.15 16.61
CA TRP A 741 -6.33 30.21 16.78
C TRP A 741 -5.96 29.81 18.20
N THR A 742 -5.10 28.80 18.33
CA THR A 742 -4.72 28.25 19.64
C THR A 742 -3.26 27.83 19.66
N GLN A 743 -2.55 28.24 20.72
CA GLN A 743 -1.19 27.78 20.95
C GLN A 743 -1.24 26.43 21.68
N LEU A 744 -0.61 25.40 21.11
CA LEU A 744 -0.44 24.13 21.81
C LEU A 744 0.66 24.26 22.86
N GLU A 745 0.47 23.59 23.97
CA GLU A 745 1.44 23.47 25.06
C GLU A 745 1.94 22.03 25.13
N PRO A 746 3.21 21.79 25.52
CA PRO A 746 3.69 20.44 25.78
C PRO A 746 2.76 19.66 26.73
N GLY A 747 2.44 18.42 26.36
CA GLY A 747 1.48 17.58 27.09
C GLY A 747 0.01 17.78 26.73
N THR A 748 -0.26 18.57 25.67
CA THR A 748 -1.59 18.74 25.08
C THR A 748 -1.62 18.14 23.68
N ALA A 749 -2.43 17.11 23.48
CA ALA A 749 -2.73 16.60 22.15
C ALA A 749 -4.03 17.22 21.61
N LEU A 750 -4.04 17.57 20.33
CA LEU A 750 -5.19 18.04 19.58
C LEU A 750 -5.53 16.99 18.52
N ILE A 751 -6.71 16.37 18.61
CA ILE A 751 -7.23 15.48 17.58
C ILE A 751 -8.44 16.12 16.89
N PHE A 752 -8.56 15.92 15.60
CA PHE A 752 -9.67 16.45 14.83
C PHE A 752 -10.09 15.52 13.69
N ASP A 753 -11.35 15.68 13.31
CA ASP A 753 -12.03 15.06 12.19
C ASP A 753 -11.59 15.77 10.90
N ASN A 754 -10.56 15.24 10.25
CA ASN A 754 -9.96 15.77 9.03
C ASN A 754 -10.93 15.77 7.82
N TRP A 755 -12.07 15.09 7.90
CA TRP A 755 -13.12 15.21 6.88
C TRP A 755 -14.04 16.41 7.12
N ARG A 756 -13.89 17.13 8.23
CA ARG A 756 -14.73 18.29 8.58
C ARG A 756 -13.89 19.52 8.93
N MET A 757 -12.96 19.36 9.86
CA MET A 757 -12.14 20.44 10.36
C MET A 757 -11.00 20.70 9.38
N LEU A 758 -10.98 21.91 8.83
CA LEU A 758 -9.80 22.41 8.19
C LEU A 758 -8.82 22.86 9.29
N HIS A 759 -7.54 22.73 9.03
CA HIS A 759 -6.51 23.11 9.97
C HIS A 759 -5.34 23.79 9.27
N GLY A 760 -4.47 24.43 10.03
CA GLY A 760 -3.30 25.12 9.52
C GLY A 760 -2.40 25.55 10.67
N ARG A 761 -1.44 26.43 10.37
CA ARG A 761 -0.59 27.02 11.42
C ARG A 761 -0.07 28.40 11.02
N SER A 762 0.21 29.22 12.03
CA SER A 762 1.00 30.43 11.82
C SER A 762 2.46 30.07 11.54
N GLU A 763 3.18 31.01 10.94
CA GLU A 763 4.63 30.93 10.84
C GLU A 763 5.27 30.81 12.23
N PHE A 764 6.48 30.25 12.29
CA PHE A 764 7.21 30.10 13.55
C PHE A 764 8.71 30.14 13.37
N THR A 765 9.41 30.42 14.48
CA THR A 765 10.87 30.37 14.59
C THR A 765 11.28 29.34 15.64
N GLY A 766 12.58 29.02 15.71
CA GLY A 766 13.11 28.09 16.70
C GLY A 766 12.87 26.61 16.36
N LYS A 767 13.13 25.74 17.34
CA LYS A 767 13.02 24.29 17.22
C LYS A 767 11.68 23.82 17.77
N ARG A 768 10.78 23.40 16.88
CA ARG A 768 9.46 22.87 17.21
C ARG A 768 9.40 21.38 16.89
N ARG A 769 9.19 20.53 17.90
CA ARG A 769 9.05 19.07 17.77
C ARG A 769 7.61 18.67 18.01
N MET A 770 7.01 18.02 17.02
CA MET A 770 5.63 17.54 17.05
C MET A 770 5.60 16.04 16.78
N CYS A 771 4.66 15.34 17.39
CA CYS A 771 4.35 13.97 17.02
C CYS A 771 2.84 13.76 16.81
N GLY A 772 2.48 12.65 16.16
CA GLY A 772 1.11 12.35 15.84
C GLY A 772 0.95 11.28 14.77
N GLY A 773 -0.29 11.16 14.29
CA GLY A 773 -0.66 10.10 13.38
C GLY A 773 -2.08 10.24 12.87
N TYR A 774 -2.44 9.32 11.99
CA TYR A 774 -3.73 9.28 11.31
C TYR A 774 -4.53 8.04 11.70
N ILE A 775 -5.86 8.15 11.74
CA ILE A 775 -6.79 7.01 11.92
C ILE A 775 -7.78 6.98 10.74
N ASN A 776 -8.07 5.77 10.26
CA ASN A 776 -9.03 5.51 9.19
C ASN A 776 -10.48 5.76 9.62
N SER A 777 -11.35 6.03 8.65
CA SER A 777 -12.77 6.30 8.93
C SER A 777 -13.49 5.10 9.51
N ASP A 778 -13.36 3.93 8.86
CA ASP A 778 -14.15 2.75 9.21
C ASP A 778 -13.88 2.27 10.64
N ASP A 779 -12.62 2.25 11.05
CA ASP A 779 -12.22 1.82 12.40
C ASP A 779 -12.65 2.81 13.48
N PHE A 780 -12.49 4.12 13.25
CA PHE A 780 -12.97 5.15 14.16
C PHE A 780 -14.50 5.07 14.33
N VAL A 781 -15.23 5.01 13.22
CA VAL A 781 -16.70 4.97 13.22
C VAL A 781 -17.19 3.66 13.86
N SER A 782 -16.54 2.53 13.57
CA SER A 782 -16.82 1.24 14.22
C SER A 782 -16.63 1.31 15.72
N ARG A 783 -15.45 1.79 16.19
CA ARG A 783 -15.13 1.92 17.62
C ARG A 783 -16.12 2.84 18.33
N TYR A 784 -16.40 4.02 17.77
CA TYR A 784 -17.35 4.97 18.33
C TYR A 784 -18.75 4.38 18.47
N ARG A 785 -19.26 3.74 17.40
CA ARG A 785 -20.61 3.18 17.39
C ARG A 785 -20.73 1.99 18.36
N LEU A 786 -19.70 1.14 18.47
CA LEU A 786 -19.67 0.04 19.42
C LEU A 786 -19.72 0.53 20.87
N LEU A 787 -18.93 1.55 21.21
CA LEU A 787 -18.92 2.14 22.54
C LEU A 787 -20.25 2.82 22.88
N ARG A 788 -20.86 3.50 21.89
CA ARG A 788 -22.11 4.26 22.11
C ARG A 788 -23.35 3.38 22.19
N PHE A 789 -23.44 2.35 21.36
CA PHE A 789 -24.68 1.59 21.16
C PHE A 789 -24.61 0.13 21.62
N GLY A 790 -23.41 -0.38 21.86
CA GLY A 790 -23.18 -1.80 22.13
C GLY A 790 -23.31 -2.68 20.89
N ARG A 791 -22.69 -3.86 20.96
CA ARG A 791 -22.61 -4.82 19.84
C ARG A 791 -23.97 -5.24 19.29
N GLU A 792 -24.91 -5.60 20.16
CA GLU A 792 -26.21 -6.12 19.73
C GLU A 792 -27.01 -5.11 18.92
N LYS A 793 -27.02 -3.83 19.33
CA LYS A 793 -27.74 -2.78 18.59
C LYS A 793 -27.10 -2.52 17.22
N ILE A 794 -25.78 -2.63 17.11
CA ILE A 794 -25.04 -2.51 15.84
C ILE A 794 -25.44 -3.64 14.89
N LEU A 795 -25.35 -4.89 15.34
CA LEU A 795 -25.69 -6.07 14.54
C LEU A 795 -27.13 -6.00 14.02
N ASN A 796 -28.04 -5.55 14.87
CA ASN A 796 -29.46 -5.39 14.54
C ASN A 796 -29.77 -4.27 13.55
N ASN A 797 -28.80 -3.42 13.19
CA ASN A 797 -28.98 -2.30 12.28
C ASN A 797 -28.04 -2.34 11.06
N ILE A 798 -27.32 -3.44 10.79
CA ILE A 798 -26.45 -3.52 9.60
C ILE A 798 -27.30 -3.30 8.33
N GLY A 799 -26.86 -2.36 7.48
CA GLY A 799 -27.59 -2.00 6.24
C GLY A 799 -28.85 -1.14 6.44
N ASN A 800 -29.25 -0.83 7.67
CA ASN A 800 -30.39 0.04 7.95
C ASN A 800 -29.98 1.52 7.88
N PHE A 801 -30.45 2.25 6.86
CA PHE A 801 -30.17 3.69 6.69
C PHE A 801 -31.31 4.61 7.20
N SER A 802 -32.14 4.12 8.13
CA SER A 802 -33.17 4.94 8.78
C SER A 802 -32.59 6.19 9.44
N ARG A 803 -33.23 7.34 9.23
CA ARG A 803 -32.82 8.67 9.72
C ARG A 803 -33.25 8.90 11.18
N SER A 804 -32.90 7.97 12.06
CA SER A 804 -33.14 8.09 13.51
C SER A 804 -31.81 8.22 14.26
N MET A 805 -31.76 9.10 15.26
CA MET A 805 -30.60 9.22 16.16
C MET A 805 -30.36 7.95 17.00
N ASP A 806 -31.36 7.08 17.12
CA ASP A 806 -31.24 5.79 17.78
C ASP A 806 -30.66 4.70 16.86
N ASN A 807 -30.61 4.93 15.55
CA ASN A 807 -29.99 4.04 14.59
C ASN A 807 -28.46 4.24 14.59
N PRO A 808 -27.65 3.23 14.92
CA PRO A 808 -26.20 3.37 14.90
C PRO A 808 -25.61 3.76 13.54
N ASN A 809 -26.25 3.41 12.42
CA ASN A 809 -25.76 3.79 11.08
C ASN A 809 -25.93 5.27 10.78
N PHE A 810 -26.79 6.00 11.50
CA PHE A 810 -26.89 7.46 11.36
C PHE A 810 -25.56 8.18 11.66
N PHE A 811 -24.62 7.47 12.30
CA PHE A 811 -23.29 7.98 12.67
C PHE A 811 -22.18 7.58 11.69
N LEU A 812 -22.53 7.11 10.49
CA LEU A 812 -21.59 6.80 9.40
C LEU A 812 -21.02 8.06 8.72
#